data_AF-A8ZX02-F1
#
_entry.id   AF-A8ZX02-F1
#
_cell.length_a   1.000
_cell.length_b   1.000
_cell.length_c   1.000
_cell.angle_alpha   90.00
_cell.angle_beta   90.00
_cell.angle_gamma   90.00
#
_symmetry.space_group_name_H-M   'P 1'
#
loop_
_entity.id
_entity.type
_entity.pdbx_description
1 polymer ?
#
loop_
_entity_poly.entity_id
_entity_poly.type
_entity_poly.pdbx_seq_one_letter_code
_entity_poly.pdbx_strand_id
1 'polypeptide(L)'
;MKKILAINIDTITLNIVSSLLSEHTTDFEILTAEKVGELDDIAGKIKVDIALIDLVKPSPADIEVLKFVAQSHSRLPLMVMTAFETGEIETALKAIGPVRYFEKPVDFKALADRLFDEMESGVGGAIHGISLASFLQMSEMERTSCTLRIKTEEKKGHLFLVKGALIAAETDSLSGEEAVFEILSWSSPSIEIENAVPDRKKEITAPLMTLLMEGLKRKDEKAGKKPKKGKIAIQKAASIPVTPAGEKLELEATATEGLQDKAAKKKPTKEQKDAPPPDEETQPAALETLEQLKASGKITDASKVLRRKRRISLTFKIVVVILVLLILACLWFFEARPWLVKRQYEQALTEVRKAGALEKKLAALDAYITTHPDSPYKSAAEKQKLDVAREMEIQAFDATLQKTSDLSIDDAFEEKALALYNDFLDKYPESVYAEEIQKRMADIPAIMKDAEYGKLQQIPKNDFSARIAAYKAYIEAYPRGENTQNVRRMLSDLGEDFYAHIVKSQAECDNEKNWESCIKLCKYFARHFPNHPRTAAVERSQALMEGQAALANLMEKVKDAGSDITVVKGLYQNFLKTYPDSPVKGTVTARLAAIETGKRQKMEWEQTLAYIQDSRNSIFDRTARMRRYVETNPPQAYRKDAQELLAWLEVEEAKVLQTLQQQQSLMEQQQEKREQLERMRVEIRKKLSATKGRYLERPADCIFDTQTKLTWAMLDSSAMAEQCMNYKTAAMYVKSLKTGGYTDWRLPKPNELLVIYNDRPAFPAAGAPWYWTSEVFSAAWHQKVNTVKRTAEGTWEKAEMDLEQCGAVRAVRP
;
A
#
# COMPACT_ATOMS: atom_id res chain seq x y z
N MET A 1 -42.26 -13.52 -23.02
CA MET A 1 -42.51 -12.10 -22.73
C MET A 1 -42.59 -11.88 -21.24
N LYS A 2 -41.60 -11.20 -20.66
CA LYS A 2 -41.56 -10.77 -19.25
C LYS A 2 -42.37 -9.47 -19.09
N LYS A 3 -43.14 -9.33 -18.01
CA LYS A 3 -43.93 -8.10 -17.74
C LYS A 3 -43.26 -7.23 -16.67
N ILE A 4 -42.88 -6.02 -17.05
CA ILE A 4 -42.32 -4.98 -16.18
C ILE A 4 -43.45 -4.01 -15.82
N LEU A 5 -43.75 -3.80 -14.54
CA LEU A 5 -44.71 -2.79 -14.10
C LEU A 5 -43.97 -1.52 -13.64
N ALA A 6 -44.05 -0.47 -14.44
CA ALA A 6 -43.54 0.86 -14.12
C ALA A 6 -44.60 1.69 -13.39
N ILE A 7 -44.24 2.29 -12.25
CA ILE A 7 -45.14 3.14 -11.45
C ILE A 7 -44.55 4.53 -11.24
N ASN A 8 -45.32 5.57 -11.56
CA ASN A 8 -44.96 6.99 -11.39
C ASN A 8 -43.69 7.42 -12.18
N ILE A 9 -43.37 6.71 -13.27
CA ILE A 9 -42.19 6.97 -14.10
C ILE A 9 -42.57 7.79 -15.33
N ASP A 10 -41.80 8.83 -15.65
CA ASP A 10 -42.02 9.68 -16.81
C ASP A 10 -41.66 9.00 -18.15
N THR A 11 -42.22 9.51 -19.25
CA THR A 11 -42.05 8.93 -20.59
C THR A 11 -40.61 9.00 -21.12
N ILE A 12 -39.79 9.96 -20.68
CA ILE A 12 -38.38 10.08 -21.10
C ILE A 12 -37.57 8.99 -20.41
N THR A 13 -37.71 8.84 -19.10
CA THR A 13 -37.09 7.75 -18.32
C THR A 13 -37.52 6.38 -18.83
N LEU A 14 -38.81 6.18 -19.13
CA LEU A 14 -39.31 4.93 -19.71
C LEU A 14 -38.69 4.62 -21.08
N ASN A 15 -38.55 5.62 -21.96
CA ASN A 15 -37.90 5.43 -23.26
C ASN A 15 -36.41 5.08 -23.11
N ILE A 16 -35.69 5.70 -22.15
CA ILE A 16 -34.29 5.39 -21.87
C ILE A 16 -34.15 3.94 -21.35
N VAL A 17 -34.93 3.56 -20.34
CA VAL A 17 -34.89 2.20 -19.76
C VAL A 17 -35.31 1.15 -20.78
N SER A 18 -36.33 1.41 -21.60
CA SER A 18 -36.76 0.53 -22.69
C SER A 18 -35.68 0.36 -23.77
N SER A 19 -35.05 1.46 -24.20
CA SER A 19 -33.96 1.43 -25.17
C SER A 19 -32.77 0.61 -24.66
N LEU A 20 -32.36 0.84 -23.41
CA LEU A 20 -31.25 0.11 -22.80
C LEU A 20 -31.59 -1.37 -22.63
N LEU A 21 -32.77 -1.73 -22.10
CA LEU A 21 -33.20 -3.13 -22.00
C LEU A 21 -33.26 -3.84 -23.36
N SER A 22 -33.57 -3.12 -24.45
CA SER A 22 -33.55 -3.66 -25.81
C SER A 22 -32.16 -4.03 -26.34
N GLU A 23 -31.08 -3.54 -25.71
CA GLU A 23 -29.70 -4.03 -25.97
C GLU A 23 -29.48 -5.45 -25.43
N HIS A 24 -30.26 -5.88 -24.42
CA HIS A 24 -30.10 -7.18 -23.75
C HIS A 24 -31.17 -8.21 -24.16
N THR A 25 -32.42 -7.80 -24.39
CA THR A 25 -33.53 -8.71 -24.78
C THR A 25 -34.67 -7.99 -25.50
N THR A 26 -35.37 -8.70 -26.38
CA THR A 26 -36.57 -8.21 -27.08
C THR A 26 -37.87 -8.86 -26.60
N ASP A 27 -37.83 -9.68 -25.54
CA ASP A 27 -38.98 -10.44 -25.05
C ASP A 27 -39.55 -9.85 -23.74
N PHE A 28 -39.78 -8.54 -23.71
CA PHE A 28 -40.34 -7.82 -22.56
C PHE A 28 -41.52 -6.91 -22.95
N GLU A 29 -42.35 -6.57 -21.98
CA GLU A 29 -43.51 -5.69 -22.09
C GLU A 29 -43.53 -4.76 -20.87
N ILE A 30 -43.59 -3.45 -21.08
CA ILE A 30 -43.72 -2.45 -20.01
C ILE A 30 -45.19 -2.06 -19.86
N LEU A 31 -45.73 -2.26 -18.65
CA LEU A 31 -47.03 -1.77 -18.20
C LEU A 31 -46.79 -0.52 -17.34
N THR A 32 -47.67 0.47 -17.41
CA THR A 32 -47.54 1.74 -16.67
C THR A 32 -48.74 1.98 -15.74
N ALA A 33 -48.48 2.40 -14.50
CA ALA A 33 -49.49 2.88 -13.55
C ALA A 33 -49.07 4.23 -12.93
N GLU A 34 -50.04 5.05 -12.55
CA GLU A 34 -49.78 6.39 -11.97
C GLU A 34 -49.50 6.34 -10.46
N LYS A 35 -49.97 5.31 -9.74
CA LYS A 35 -50.00 5.30 -8.27
C LYS A 35 -49.49 4.01 -7.67
N VAL A 36 -48.69 4.13 -6.60
CA VAL A 36 -48.16 3.00 -5.82
C VAL A 36 -49.28 2.13 -5.25
N GLY A 37 -50.39 2.74 -4.82
CA GLY A 37 -51.57 2.03 -4.29
C GLY A 37 -52.28 1.09 -5.28
N GLU A 38 -51.96 1.16 -6.57
CA GLU A 38 -52.51 0.25 -7.60
C GLU A 38 -51.66 -1.03 -7.75
N LEU A 39 -50.48 -1.10 -7.11
CA LEU A 39 -49.49 -2.19 -7.26
C LEU A 39 -50.00 -3.59 -6.87
N ASP A 40 -50.58 -3.75 -5.68
CA ASP A 40 -51.12 -5.04 -5.21
C ASP A 40 -52.30 -5.50 -6.08
N ASP A 41 -53.16 -4.54 -6.42
CA ASP A 41 -54.37 -4.76 -7.19
C ASP A 41 -54.08 -5.13 -8.67
N ILE A 42 -52.95 -4.66 -9.22
CA ILE A 42 -52.42 -5.10 -10.52
C ILE A 42 -51.71 -6.45 -10.39
N ALA A 43 -50.85 -6.64 -9.39
CA ALA A 43 -50.08 -7.89 -9.18
C ALA A 43 -50.99 -9.10 -8.88
N GLY A 44 -52.13 -8.90 -8.24
CA GLY A 44 -53.16 -9.91 -8.02
C GLY A 44 -53.97 -10.30 -9.26
N LYS A 45 -53.99 -9.45 -10.32
CA LYS A 45 -54.80 -9.64 -11.53
C LYS A 45 -53.98 -10.00 -12.77
N ILE A 46 -52.72 -9.57 -12.82
CA ILE A 46 -51.79 -9.76 -13.93
C ILE A 46 -50.48 -10.32 -13.38
N LYS A 47 -49.94 -11.38 -13.98
CA LYS A 47 -48.59 -11.85 -13.66
C LYS A 47 -47.57 -10.81 -14.11
N VAL A 48 -47.10 -9.99 -13.17
CA VAL A 48 -45.93 -9.13 -13.30
C VAL A 48 -44.68 -9.97 -12.96
N ASP A 49 -43.59 -9.78 -13.70
CA ASP A 49 -42.29 -10.44 -13.44
C ASP A 49 -41.35 -9.55 -12.62
N ILE A 50 -41.47 -8.22 -12.72
CA ILE A 50 -40.73 -7.24 -11.91
C ILE A 50 -41.49 -5.90 -11.86
N ALA A 51 -41.43 -5.17 -10.75
CA ALA A 51 -41.97 -3.81 -10.64
C ALA A 51 -40.86 -2.77 -10.44
N LEU A 52 -40.93 -1.67 -11.19
CA LEU A 52 -40.05 -0.50 -11.10
C LEU A 52 -40.89 0.71 -10.67
N ILE A 53 -40.50 1.38 -9.59
CA ILE A 53 -41.34 2.34 -8.88
C ILE A 53 -40.53 3.61 -8.61
N ASP A 54 -41.04 4.76 -9.00
CA ASP A 54 -40.43 6.07 -8.71
C ASP A 54 -41.13 6.74 -7.52
N LEU A 55 -40.38 7.04 -6.47
CA LEU A 55 -40.83 7.84 -5.33
C LEU A 55 -40.00 9.13 -5.24
N VAL A 56 -40.60 10.26 -5.62
CA VAL A 56 -39.96 11.57 -5.42
C VAL A 56 -39.95 11.98 -3.95
N LYS A 57 -40.96 11.55 -3.18
CA LYS A 57 -41.13 11.82 -1.75
C LYS A 57 -42.00 10.72 -1.10
N PRO A 58 -41.41 9.65 -0.54
CA PRO A 58 -42.18 8.53 0.01
C PRO A 58 -43.12 8.95 1.16
N SER A 59 -44.42 8.70 1.03
CA SER A 59 -45.36 8.87 2.15
C SER A 59 -45.41 7.61 3.02
N PRO A 60 -45.92 7.69 4.27
CA PRO A 60 -46.15 6.50 5.09
C PRO A 60 -47.04 5.45 4.41
N ALA A 61 -48.02 5.89 3.60
CA ALA A 61 -48.91 5.01 2.86
C ALA A 61 -48.17 4.23 1.74
N ASP A 62 -47.24 4.86 1.03
CA ASP A 62 -46.42 4.18 0.02
C ASP A 62 -45.53 3.10 0.68
N ILE A 63 -44.98 3.41 1.85
CA ILE A 63 -44.18 2.49 2.66
C ILE A 63 -45.05 1.31 3.17
N GLU A 64 -46.30 1.54 3.55
CA GLU A 64 -47.24 0.49 3.93
C GLU A 64 -47.66 -0.40 2.75
N VAL A 65 -47.93 0.17 1.57
CA VAL A 65 -48.24 -0.60 0.36
C VAL A 65 -47.04 -1.44 -0.07
N LEU A 66 -45.82 -0.89 -0.07
CA LEU A 66 -44.60 -1.65 -0.37
C LEU A 66 -44.36 -2.79 0.64
N LYS A 67 -44.63 -2.56 1.94
CA LYS A 67 -44.57 -3.62 2.96
C LYS A 67 -45.63 -4.70 2.74
N PHE A 68 -46.84 -4.33 2.34
CA PHE A 68 -47.91 -5.28 2.05
C PHE A 68 -47.57 -6.14 0.83
N VAL A 69 -47.21 -5.53 -0.30
CA VAL A 69 -46.86 -6.24 -1.55
C VAL A 69 -45.63 -7.14 -1.36
N ALA A 70 -44.63 -6.69 -0.60
CA ALA A 70 -43.46 -7.51 -0.25
C ALA A 70 -43.83 -8.78 0.56
N GLN A 71 -44.99 -8.79 1.23
CA GLN A 71 -45.50 -9.93 2.02
C GLN A 71 -46.50 -10.78 1.22
N SER A 72 -47.49 -10.16 0.57
CA SER A 72 -48.51 -10.83 -0.25
C SER A 72 -47.91 -11.45 -1.52
N HIS A 73 -47.03 -10.72 -2.19
CA HIS A 73 -46.39 -11.10 -3.45
C HIS A 73 -44.88 -11.31 -3.31
N SER A 74 -44.46 -12.08 -2.30
CA SER A 74 -43.04 -12.40 -1.96
C SER A 74 -42.17 -13.05 -3.07
N ARG A 75 -42.68 -13.19 -4.31
CA ARG A 75 -41.94 -13.61 -5.52
C ARG A 75 -41.82 -12.51 -6.58
N LEU A 76 -42.41 -11.34 -6.38
CA LEU A 76 -42.32 -10.18 -7.25
C LEU A 76 -41.15 -9.29 -6.77
N PRO A 77 -40.06 -9.15 -7.54
CA PRO A 77 -39.01 -8.19 -7.20
C PRO A 77 -39.54 -6.77 -7.33
N LEU A 78 -39.26 -5.94 -6.32
CA LEU A 78 -39.62 -4.52 -6.29
C LEU A 78 -38.33 -3.70 -6.38
N MET A 79 -38.21 -2.84 -7.40
CA MET A 79 -37.13 -1.88 -7.56
C MET A 79 -37.66 -0.47 -7.36
N VAL A 80 -37.19 0.22 -6.33
CA VAL A 80 -37.65 1.56 -5.93
C VAL A 80 -36.55 2.59 -6.18
N MET A 81 -36.82 3.55 -7.06
CA MET A 81 -36.00 4.73 -7.29
C MET A 81 -36.49 5.85 -6.35
N THR A 82 -35.64 6.41 -5.49
CA THR A 82 -36.05 7.46 -4.55
C THR A 82 -34.92 8.43 -4.22
N ALA A 83 -35.27 9.68 -3.90
CA ALA A 83 -34.40 10.53 -3.09
C ALA A 83 -34.69 10.24 -1.60
N PHE A 84 -33.68 10.27 -0.73
CA PHE A 84 -33.87 10.12 0.72
C PHE A 84 -33.84 11.49 1.40
N GLU A 85 -35.02 12.07 1.65
CA GLU A 85 -35.13 13.36 2.35
C GLU A 85 -34.78 13.28 3.85
N THR A 86 -35.05 12.14 4.49
CA THR A 86 -34.76 11.91 5.91
C THR A 86 -34.29 10.48 6.18
N GLY A 87 -33.40 10.34 7.17
CA GLY A 87 -32.89 9.03 7.60
C GLY A 87 -33.96 8.10 8.21
N GLU A 88 -35.09 8.66 8.67
CA GLU A 88 -36.25 7.88 9.12
C GLU A 88 -36.94 7.17 7.95
N ILE A 89 -37.17 7.88 6.83
CA ILE A 89 -37.74 7.31 5.60
C ILE A 89 -36.76 6.30 4.99
N GLU A 90 -35.47 6.64 4.95
CA GLU A 90 -34.39 5.73 4.52
C GLU A 90 -34.40 4.42 5.33
N THR A 91 -34.48 4.49 6.65
CA THR A 91 -34.52 3.32 7.54
C THR A 91 -35.82 2.54 7.37
N ALA A 92 -36.96 3.22 7.28
CA ALA A 92 -38.28 2.59 7.14
C ALA A 92 -38.47 1.86 5.80
N LEU A 93 -37.78 2.31 4.75
CA LEU A 93 -37.68 1.65 3.45
C LEU A 93 -36.63 0.53 3.46
N LYS A 94 -35.39 0.78 3.89
CA LYS A 94 -34.33 -0.24 3.91
C LYS A 94 -34.64 -1.44 4.84
N ALA A 95 -35.59 -1.29 5.76
CA ALA A 95 -36.16 -2.39 6.54
C ALA A 95 -37.05 -3.37 5.74
N ILE A 96 -37.52 -3.00 4.53
CA ILE A 96 -38.32 -3.87 3.65
C ILE A 96 -37.37 -4.78 2.83
N GLY A 97 -36.81 -5.79 3.49
CA GLY A 97 -35.71 -6.62 2.99
C GLY A 97 -35.75 -7.16 1.54
N PRO A 98 -36.90 -7.53 0.92
CA PRO A 98 -36.92 -7.98 -0.47
C PRO A 98 -36.89 -6.85 -1.52
N VAL A 99 -36.96 -5.58 -1.13
CA VAL A 99 -36.97 -4.44 -2.05
C VAL A 99 -35.54 -4.01 -2.41
N ARG A 100 -35.29 -3.69 -3.68
CA ARG A 100 -34.06 -3.05 -4.17
C ARG A 100 -34.24 -1.54 -4.20
N TYR A 101 -33.23 -0.80 -3.74
CA TYR A 101 -33.27 0.66 -3.68
C TYR A 101 -32.21 1.28 -4.58
N PHE A 102 -32.64 2.23 -5.41
CA PHE A 102 -31.79 3.08 -6.24
C PHE A 102 -31.95 4.52 -5.77
N GLU A 103 -30.87 5.11 -5.28
CA GLU A 103 -30.86 6.50 -4.85
C GLU A 103 -30.81 7.43 -6.07
N LYS A 104 -31.63 8.49 -6.09
CA LYS A 104 -31.61 9.50 -7.17
C LYS A 104 -30.42 10.46 -6.99
N PRO A 105 -29.68 10.83 -8.05
CA PRO A 105 -29.92 10.49 -9.47
C PRO A 105 -29.48 9.06 -9.83
N VAL A 106 -30.33 8.35 -10.59
CA VAL A 106 -30.12 6.94 -10.94
C VAL A 106 -29.29 6.82 -12.22
N ASP A 107 -28.28 5.95 -12.20
CA ASP A 107 -27.61 5.49 -13.42
C ASP A 107 -28.55 4.53 -14.18
N PHE A 108 -29.12 5.00 -15.29
CA PHE A 108 -30.07 4.22 -16.09
C PHE A 108 -29.46 2.97 -16.72
N LYS A 109 -28.15 2.93 -16.97
CA LYS A 109 -27.51 1.70 -17.46
C LYS A 109 -27.38 0.69 -16.33
N ALA A 110 -26.87 1.10 -15.16
CA ALA A 110 -26.83 0.22 -13.99
C ALA A 110 -28.24 -0.25 -13.56
N LEU A 111 -29.28 0.56 -13.78
CA LEU A 111 -30.67 0.17 -13.59
C LEU A 111 -31.14 -0.87 -14.63
N ALA A 112 -30.85 -0.67 -15.91
CA ALA A 112 -31.22 -1.62 -16.98
C ALA A 112 -30.47 -2.95 -16.85
N ASP A 113 -29.16 -2.92 -16.59
CA ASP A 113 -28.34 -4.10 -16.27
C ASP A 113 -28.96 -4.87 -15.09
N ARG A 114 -29.41 -4.17 -14.03
CA ARG A 114 -30.03 -4.80 -12.86
C ARG A 114 -31.45 -5.31 -13.09
N LEU A 115 -32.28 -4.60 -13.86
CA LEU A 115 -33.59 -5.07 -14.27
C LEU A 115 -33.46 -6.37 -15.09
N PHE A 116 -32.47 -6.43 -15.99
CA PHE A 116 -32.17 -7.64 -16.74
C PHE A 116 -31.65 -8.77 -15.84
N ASP A 117 -30.67 -8.50 -14.97
CA ASP A 117 -30.15 -9.45 -13.97
C ASP A 117 -31.31 -10.07 -13.16
N GLU A 118 -32.16 -9.25 -12.53
CA GLU A 118 -33.20 -9.73 -11.60
C GLU A 118 -34.39 -10.38 -12.35
N MET A 119 -34.60 -10.06 -13.64
CA MET A 119 -35.54 -10.77 -14.50
C MET A 119 -35.03 -12.16 -14.91
N GLU A 120 -33.74 -12.33 -15.18
CA GLU A 120 -33.13 -13.63 -15.52
C GLU A 120 -32.79 -14.48 -14.29
N SER A 121 -32.41 -13.85 -13.17
CA SER A 121 -32.00 -14.53 -11.94
C SER A 121 -33.19 -15.09 -11.16
N GLY A 122 -33.77 -16.16 -11.67
CA GLY A 122 -34.79 -16.98 -11.00
C GLY A 122 -34.25 -17.64 -9.72
N VAL A 123 -34.20 -16.86 -8.62
CA VAL A 123 -33.83 -17.25 -7.25
C VAL A 123 -32.35 -17.64 -7.07
N GLY A 124 -31.50 -16.66 -6.73
CA GLY A 124 -30.14 -16.89 -6.21
C GLY A 124 -29.17 -15.74 -6.45
N GLY A 125 -29.06 -14.79 -5.51
CA GLY A 125 -28.22 -13.60 -5.67
C GLY A 125 -26.71 -13.87 -5.58
N ALA A 126 -25.93 -13.25 -6.47
CA ALA A 126 -24.47 -13.31 -6.48
C ALA A 126 -23.84 -12.17 -5.64
N ILE A 127 -23.09 -12.51 -4.59
CA ILE A 127 -22.53 -11.53 -3.66
C ILE A 127 -21.21 -10.98 -4.18
N HIS A 128 -21.16 -9.66 -4.37
CA HIS A 128 -19.99 -8.91 -4.80
C HIS A 128 -19.53 -7.98 -3.67
N GLY A 129 -18.22 -7.94 -3.39
CA GLY A 129 -17.60 -7.05 -2.40
C GLY A 129 -17.18 -7.68 -1.07
N ILE A 130 -17.60 -8.92 -0.76
CA ILE A 130 -17.16 -9.67 0.43
C ILE A 130 -16.11 -10.71 0.02
N SER A 131 -15.03 -10.86 0.80
CA SER A 131 -14.03 -11.90 0.53
C SER A 131 -14.59 -13.30 0.85
N LEU A 132 -14.22 -14.32 0.07
CA LEU A 132 -14.68 -15.70 0.31
C LEU A 132 -14.34 -16.20 1.73
N ALA A 133 -13.19 -15.81 2.27
CA ALA A 133 -12.82 -16.13 3.65
C ALA A 133 -13.79 -15.50 4.67
N SER A 134 -14.12 -14.23 4.48
CA SER A 134 -15.09 -13.50 5.31
C SER A 134 -16.50 -14.07 5.19
N PHE A 135 -16.91 -14.46 3.98
CA PHE A 135 -18.24 -15.03 3.74
C PHE A 135 -18.41 -16.42 4.40
N LEU A 136 -17.37 -17.26 4.36
CA LEU A 136 -17.36 -18.55 5.06
C LEU A 136 -17.41 -18.35 6.59
N GLN A 137 -16.68 -17.37 7.14
CA GLN A 137 -16.72 -17.03 8.58
C GLN A 137 -18.10 -16.55 9.01
N MET A 138 -18.73 -15.68 8.22
CA MET A 138 -20.11 -15.21 8.43
C MET A 138 -21.10 -16.38 8.42
N SER A 139 -20.99 -17.27 7.43
CA SER A 139 -21.82 -18.47 7.31
C SER A 139 -21.67 -19.44 8.51
N GLU A 140 -20.46 -19.60 9.04
CA GLU A 140 -20.19 -20.41 10.25
C GLU A 140 -20.87 -19.81 11.49
N MET A 141 -20.84 -18.48 11.64
CA MET A 141 -21.50 -17.77 12.75
C MET A 141 -23.04 -17.81 12.65
N GLU A 142 -23.59 -17.56 11.47
CA GLU A 142 -25.04 -17.55 11.20
C GLU A 142 -25.66 -18.95 11.16
N ARG A 143 -24.83 -20.00 11.06
CA ARG A 143 -25.22 -21.40 10.87
C ARG A 143 -25.99 -21.64 9.57
N THR A 144 -25.71 -20.85 8.55
CA THR A 144 -26.35 -20.93 7.23
C THR A 144 -26.06 -22.27 6.55
N SER A 145 -27.05 -22.83 5.85
CA SER A 145 -26.90 -24.07 5.08
C SER A 145 -27.14 -23.77 3.61
N CYS A 146 -26.12 -23.93 2.77
CA CYS A 146 -26.13 -23.56 1.36
C CYS A 146 -25.02 -24.27 0.58
N THR A 147 -25.13 -24.25 -0.74
CA THR A 147 -24.01 -24.57 -1.63
C THR A 147 -23.47 -23.25 -2.18
N LEU A 148 -22.17 -23.02 -2.15
CA LEU A 148 -21.55 -21.83 -2.75
C LEU A 148 -20.85 -22.25 -4.03
N ARG A 149 -21.32 -21.72 -5.16
CA ARG A 149 -20.65 -21.88 -6.46
C ARG A 149 -19.67 -20.72 -6.65
N ILE A 150 -18.40 -21.07 -6.73
CA ILE A 150 -17.28 -20.13 -6.81
C ILE A 150 -16.73 -20.18 -8.24
N LYS A 151 -16.61 -19.02 -8.89
CA LYS A 151 -16.13 -18.91 -10.29
C LYS A 151 -14.99 -17.90 -10.45
N THR A 152 -14.14 -18.15 -11.43
CA THR A 152 -13.28 -17.17 -12.11
C THR A 152 -13.46 -17.34 -13.62
N GLU A 153 -12.76 -16.54 -14.44
CA GLU A 153 -12.81 -16.64 -15.91
C GLU A 153 -12.37 -18.03 -16.44
N GLU A 154 -11.49 -18.74 -15.72
CA GLU A 154 -10.93 -20.03 -16.14
C GLU A 154 -11.34 -21.23 -15.27
N LYS A 155 -11.88 -21.01 -14.07
CA LYS A 155 -12.09 -22.08 -13.06
C LYS A 155 -13.44 -21.97 -12.36
N LYS A 156 -13.97 -23.11 -11.93
CA LYS A 156 -15.20 -23.23 -11.14
C LYS A 156 -15.01 -24.25 -10.01
N GLY A 157 -15.73 -24.07 -8.92
CA GLY A 157 -15.75 -25.00 -7.78
C GLY A 157 -16.97 -24.79 -6.90
N HIS A 158 -17.24 -25.76 -6.03
CA HIS A 158 -18.39 -25.75 -5.12
C HIS A 158 -17.92 -25.99 -3.69
N LEU A 159 -18.52 -25.26 -2.74
CA LEU A 159 -18.32 -25.43 -1.30
C LEU A 159 -19.68 -25.76 -0.66
N PHE A 160 -19.77 -26.86 0.09
CA PHE A 160 -21.04 -27.34 0.65
C PHE A 160 -21.10 -27.08 2.16
N LEU A 161 -22.01 -26.22 2.61
CA LEU A 161 -22.17 -25.83 4.01
C LEU A 161 -23.47 -26.37 4.61
N VAL A 162 -23.39 -26.99 5.78
CA VAL A 162 -24.55 -27.47 6.56
C VAL A 162 -24.42 -26.98 8.00
N LYS A 163 -25.43 -26.23 8.45
CA LYS A 163 -25.48 -25.56 9.77
C LYS A 163 -24.25 -24.68 10.02
N GLY A 164 -23.76 -24.00 8.99
CA GLY A 164 -22.56 -23.15 8.98
C GLY A 164 -21.24 -23.91 8.83
N ALA A 165 -21.20 -25.22 9.09
CA ALA A 165 -20.00 -26.01 8.93
C ALA A 165 -19.78 -26.37 7.45
N LEU A 166 -18.59 -26.10 6.93
CA LEU A 166 -18.14 -26.58 5.63
C LEU A 166 -17.92 -28.11 5.70
N ILE A 167 -18.71 -28.88 4.95
CA ILE A 167 -18.73 -30.35 5.02
C ILE A 167 -18.08 -31.05 3.81
N ALA A 168 -18.08 -30.43 2.64
CA ALA A 168 -17.42 -30.93 1.43
C ALA A 168 -17.03 -29.77 0.51
N ALA A 169 -16.14 -30.03 -0.44
CA ALA A 169 -15.73 -29.07 -1.48
C ALA A 169 -15.26 -29.82 -2.72
N GLU A 170 -15.47 -29.24 -3.90
CA GLU A 170 -15.13 -29.85 -5.20
C GLU A 170 -14.68 -28.80 -6.23
N THR A 171 -13.74 -29.18 -7.09
CA THR A 171 -13.40 -28.51 -8.36
C THR A 171 -13.45 -29.55 -9.49
N ASP A 172 -13.15 -29.16 -10.74
CA ASP A 172 -13.06 -30.11 -11.86
C ASP A 172 -11.98 -31.21 -11.70
N SER A 173 -11.09 -31.11 -10.70
CA SER A 173 -9.97 -32.06 -10.51
C SER A 173 -9.61 -32.41 -9.07
N LEU A 174 -10.20 -31.75 -8.06
CA LEU A 174 -9.92 -31.96 -6.63
C LEU A 174 -11.22 -32.04 -5.82
N SER A 175 -11.18 -32.75 -4.69
CA SER A 175 -12.27 -32.78 -3.70
C SER A 175 -11.75 -32.70 -2.27
N GLY A 176 -12.67 -32.54 -1.30
CA GLY A 176 -12.34 -32.42 0.12
C GLY A 176 -11.49 -31.19 0.44
N GLU A 177 -10.63 -31.29 1.46
CA GLU A 177 -9.85 -30.15 1.99
C GLU A 177 -8.87 -29.56 0.94
N GLU A 178 -8.35 -30.36 0.00
CA GLU A 178 -7.51 -29.88 -1.10
C GLU A 178 -8.27 -29.02 -2.13
N ALA A 179 -9.56 -29.29 -2.38
CA ALA A 179 -10.41 -28.39 -3.16
C ALA A 179 -10.60 -27.04 -2.46
N VAL A 180 -10.77 -27.03 -1.13
CA VAL A 180 -10.86 -25.78 -0.34
C VAL A 180 -9.58 -24.95 -0.49
N PHE A 181 -8.40 -25.57 -0.40
CA PHE A 181 -7.13 -24.87 -0.53
C PHE A 181 -6.90 -24.27 -1.93
N GLU A 182 -7.28 -24.99 -3.00
CA GLU A 182 -7.20 -24.47 -4.36
C GLU A 182 -8.17 -23.29 -4.55
N ILE A 183 -9.45 -23.44 -4.17
CA ILE A 183 -10.48 -22.40 -4.30
C ILE A 183 -10.11 -21.13 -3.51
N LEU A 184 -9.65 -21.24 -2.26
CA LEU A 184 -9.20 -20.10 -1.45
C LEU A 184 -7.99 -19.38 -2.06
N SER A 185 -7.17 -20.08 -2.86
CA SER A 185 -6.00 -19.49 -3.52
C SER A 185 -6.35 -18.63 -4.75
N TRP A 186 -7.59 -18.66 -5.26
CA TRP A 186 -7.99 -17.91 -6.45
C TRP A 186 -8.04 -16.39 -6.22
N SER A 187 -7.63 -15.63 -7.25
CA SER A 187 -7.72 -14.17 -7.29
C SER A 187 -9.11 -13.72 -7.75
N SER A 188 -9.76 -12.83 -7.00
CA SER A 188 -11.05 -12.19 -7.33
C SER A 188 -12.17 -13.14 -7.81
N PRO A 189 -12.46 -14.26 -7.14
CA PRO A 189 -13.57 -15.12 -7.54
C PRO A 189 -14.93 -14.48 -7.21
N SER A 190 -15.94 -14.73 -8.06
CA SER A 190 -17.33 -14.43 -7.76
C SER A 190 -17.96 -15.54 -6.90
N ILE A 191 -18.95 -15.16 -6.09
CA ILE A 191 -19.65 -16.06 -5.15
C ILE A 191 -21.14 -16.05 -5.48
N GLU A 192 -21.65 -17.21 -5.90
CA GLU A 192 -23.07 -17.45 -6.17
C GLU A 192 -23.63 -18.41 -5.12
N ILE A 193 -24.78 -18.09 -4.54
CA ILE A 193 -25.42 -18.93 -3.51
C ILE A 193 -26.48 -19.82 -4.17
N GLU A 194 -26.28 -21.13 -4.07
CA GLU A 194 -27.21 -22.17 -4.50
C GLU A 194 -27.85 -22.85 -3.28
N ASN A 195 -29.01 -23.48 -3.49
CA ASN A 195 -29.70 -24.24 -2.44
C ASN A 195 -28.79 -25.36 -1.89
N ALA A 196 -28.89 -25.60 -0.58
CA ALA A 196 -28.14 -26.68 0.07
C ALA A 196 -28.55 -28.04 -0.51
N VAL A 197 -27.57 -28.81 -0.99
CA VAL A 197 -27.80 -30.17 -1.49
C VAL A 197 -27.94 -31.12 -0.30
N PRO A 198 -29.12 -31.73 -0.04
CA PRO A 198 -29.26 -32.75 0.99
C PRO A 198 -28.42 -34.00 0.63
N ASP A 199 -28.09 -34.80 1.63
CA ASP A 199 -27.33 -36.06 1.53
C ASP A 199 -25.90 -35.97 0.98
N ARG A 200 -25.30 -34.76 0.90
CA ARG A 200 -23.85 -34.64 0.66
C ARG A 200 -23.07 -35.25 1.85
N LYS A 201 -22.19 -36.20 1.55
CA LYS A 201 -21.29 -36.84 2.54
C LYS A 201 -20.36 -35.78 3.17
N LYS A 202 -20.15 -35.87 4.49
CA LYS A 202 -19.11 -35.08 5.17
C LYS A 202 -17.73 -35.66 4.85
N GLU A 203 -16.94 -34.89 4.13
CA GLU A 203 -15.57 -35.17 3.69
C GLU A 203 -14.55 -34.31 4.45
N ILE A 204 -14.93 -33.07 4.79
CA ILE A 204 -14.11 -32.09 5.50
C ILE A 204 -14.34 -32.24 7.01
N THR A 205 -13.27 -32.21 7.79
CA THR A 205 -13.36 -32.32 9.27
C THR A 205 -12.52 -31.30 10.03
N ALA A 206 -11.55 -30.66 9.39
CA ALA A 206 -10.80 -29.56 9.99
C ALA A 206 -11.71 -28.35 10.32
N PRO A 207 -11.45 -27.61 11.42
CA PRO A 207 -12.12 -26.34 11.70
C PRO A 207 -11.87 -25.31 10.60
N LEU A 208 -12.85 -24.44 10.33
CA LEU A 208 -12.76 -23.46 9.24
C LEU A 208 -11.50 -22.58 9.33
N MET A 209 -11.12 -22.13 10.52
CA MET A 209 -9.91 -21.31 10.72
C MET A 209 -8.63 -22.04 10.25
N THR A 210 -8.53 -23.36 10.42
CA THR A 210 -7.40 -24.16 9.93
C THR A 210 -7.35 -24.16 8.40
N LEU A 211 -8.52 -24.32 7.76
CA LEU A 211 -8.65 -24.33 6.30
C LEU A 211 -8.30 -22.96 5.69
N LEU A 212 -8.79 -21.88 6.31
CA LEU A 212 -8.49 -20.51 5.89
C LEU A 212 -7.00 -20.17 6.02
N MET A 213 -6.36 -20.52 7.14
CA MET A 213 -4.94 -20.22 7.37
C MET A 213 -4.01 -20.97 6.39
N GLU A 214 -4.25 -22.26 6.13
CA GLU A 214 -3.43 -23.02 5.18
C GLU A 214 -3.73 -22.62 3.72
N GLY A 215 -4.99 -22.32 3.37
CA GLY A 215 -5.35 -21.80 2.05
C GLY A 215 -4.72 -20.44 1.74
N LEU A 216 -4.72 -19.50 2.70
CA LEU A 216 -4.05 -18.21 2.56
C LEU A 216 -2.52 -18.34 2.52
N LYS A 217 -1.93 -19.23 3.33
CA LYS A 217 -0.49 -19.55 3.26
C LYS A 217 -0.09 -20.06 1.88
N ARG A 218 -0.82 -21.04 1.33
CA ARG A 218 -0.58 -21.57 -0.03
C ARG A 218 -0.76 -20.49 -1.11
N LYS A 219 -1.63 -19.50 -0.90
CA LYS A 219 -1.81 -18.33 -1.78
C LYS A 219 -0.59 -17.40 -1.77
N ASP A 220 -0.06 -17.05 -0.60
CA ASP A 220 1.16 -16.24 -0.46
C ASP A 220 2.42 -16.97 -0.97
N GLU A 221 2.48 -18.29 -0.79
CA GLU A 221 3.54 -19.15 -1.34
C GLU A 221 3.49 -19.20 -2.88
N LYS A 222 2.30 -19.39 -3.50
CA LYS A 222 2.08 -19.22 -4.95
C LYS A 222 2.45 -17.81 -5.43
N ALA A 223 2.24 -16.79 -4.61
CA ALA A 223 2.57 -15.38 -4.91
C ALA A 223 4.05 -15.01 -4.66
N GLY A 224 4.93 -15.98 -4.37
CA GLY A 224 6.39 -15.80 -4.34
C GLY A 224 6.95 -15.02 -3.14
N LYS A 225 6.13 -14.65 -2.15
CA LYS A 225 6.58 -13.86 -0.98
C LYS A 225 7.21 -14.75 0.09
N LYS A 226 8.54 -14.88 0.07
CA LYS A 226 9.30 -15.57 1.13
C LYS A 226 9.00 -14.95 2.52
N PRO A 227 8.63 -15.73 3.55
CA PRO A 227 8.26 -15.20 4.85
C PRO A 227 9.47 -14.62 5.60
N LYS A 228 9.33 -13.41 6.14
CA LYS A 228 10.34 -12.77 6.99
C LYS A 228 10.35 -13.45 8.37
N LYS A 229 11.47 -14.05 8.77
CA LYS A 229 11.68 -14.58 10.13
C LYS A 229 11.82 -13.45 11.17
N GLY A 230 10.69 -12.92 11.64
CA GLY A 230 10.64 -12.10 12.85
C GLY A 230 10.77 -12.98 14.10
N LYS A 231 11.66 -12.63 15.02
CA LYS A 231 11.73 -13.28 16.34
C LYS A 231 10.61 -12.74 17.22
N ILE A 232 9.73 -13.62 17.72
CA ILE A 232 8.87 -13.32 18.87
C ILE A 232 9.49 -14.02 20.09
N ALA A 233 9.75 -13.25 21.15
CA ALA A 233 10.29 -13.78 22.40
C ALA A 233 9.16 -14.35 23.26
N ILE A 234 9.41 -15.49 23.91
CA ILE A 234 8.46 -16.07 24.87
C ILE A 234 8.53 -15.27 26.17
N GLN A 235 7.40 -14.74 26.63
CA GLN A 235 7.18 -14.42 28.04
C GLN A 235 5.96 -15.18 28.55
N LYS A 236 5.97 -15.54 29.84
CA LYS A 236 5.00 -16.46 30.45
C LYS A 236 3.66 -15.77 30.73
N ALA A 237 2.60 -16.58 30.73
CA ALA A 237 1.30 -16.16 31.22
C ALA A 237 1.32 -15.84 32.73
N ALA A 238 0.51 -14.86 33.12
CA ALA A 238 0.04 -14.63 34.49
C ALA A 238 -1.47 -14.37 34.44
N SER A 239 -2.18 -14.76 35.50
CA SER A 239 -3.64 -14.80 35.59
C SER A 239 -4.32 -13.43 35.73
N ILE A 240 -5.53 -13.30 35.18
CA ILE A 240 -6.52 -12.29 35.59
C ILE A 240 -7.71 -13.03 36.26
N PRO A 241 -8.14 -12.68 37.49
CA PRO A 241 -9.30 -13.27 38.17
C PRO A 241 -10.66 -12.77 37.65
N VAL A 242 -11.74 -13.23 38.28
CA VAL A 242 -13.15 -13.05 37.86
C VAL A 242 -14.00 -12.45 38.99
N THR A 243 -15.04 -11.67 38.64
CA THR A 243 -16.19 -11.19 39.49
C THR A 243 -15.90 -10.20 40.65
N PRO A 244 -16.92 -9.51 41.25
CA PRO A 244 -18.23 -9.04 40.71
C PRO A 244 -18.71 -7.62 41.14
N ALA A 245 -19.71 -7.08 40.42
CA ALA A 245 -20.90 -6.28 40.86
C ALA A 245 -20.82 -4.99 41.73
N GLY A 246 -21.80 -4.09 41.49
CA GLY A 246 -22.20 -2.94 42.33
C GLY A 246 -21.65 -1.56 41.89
N GLU A 247 -22.33 -0.41 42.09
CA GLU A 247 -23.74 -0.17 42.43
C GLU A 247 -24.20 1.28 42.04
N LYS A 248 -25.40 1.37 41.43
CA LYS A 248 -26.48 2.40 41.48
C LYS A 248 -26.24 3.86 41.97
N LEU A 249 -26.95 4.83 41.36
CA LEU A 249 -27.41 6.07 42.02
C LEU A 249 -28.64 6.73 41.33
N GLU A 250 -29.51 7.37 42.12
CA GLU A 250 -30.89 7.85 41.84
C GLU A 250 -31.21 9.12 42.70
N LEU A 251 -32.34 9.85 42.60
CA LEU A 251 -33.51 9.75 41.71
C LEU A 251 -33.70 11.08 40.93
N GLU A 252 -34.74 11.95 40.93
CA GLU A 252 -36.12 12.12 41.46
C GLU A 252 -37.00 12.66 40.29
N ALA A 253 -38.31 12.41 40.15
CA ALA A 253 -39.50 12.69 40.99
C ALA A 253 -39.79 14.22 41.09
N THR A 254 -40.99 14.76 40.82
CA THR A 254 -42.41 14.40 41.10
C THR A 254 -43.38 15.28 40.24
N ALA A 255 -44.71 15.12 40.16
CA ALA A 255 -45.69 14.03 40.34
C ALA A 255 -47.12 14.45 39.87
N THR A 256 -48.07 13.48 39.78
CA THR A 256 -49.57 13.57 39.85
C THR A 256 -50.34 14.47 38.85
N GLU A 257 -51.62 14.24 38.46
CA GLU A 257 -52.71 13.26 38.74
C GLU A 257 -53.59 13.15 37.44
N GLY A 258 -54.43 12.16 37.09
CA GLY A 258 -55.53 11.45 37.78
C GLY A 258 -56.91 11.86 37.17
N LEU A 259 -57.99 11.08 37.02
CA LEU A 259 -58.24 9.62 37.03
C LEU A 259 -59.65 9.28 36.41
N GLN A 260 -59.78 8.11 35.76
CA GLN A 260 -60.97 7.23 35.49
C GLN A 260 -62.46 7.75 35.43
N ASP A 261 -63.08 7.56 34.26
CA ASP A 261 -64.14 6.56 33.92
C ASP A 261 -65.54 6.48 34.63
N LYS A 262 -66.55 6.04 33.85
CA LYS A 262 -67.92 5.51 34.11
C LYS A 262 -69.13 6.42 34.45
N ALA A 263 -70.11 6.30 33.56
CA ALA A 263 -71.45 6.89 33.53
C ALA A 263 -72.49 6.36 34.54
N ALA A 264 -73.59 7.14 34.78
CA ALA A 264 -74.98 6.60 34.81
C ALA A 264 -76.15 7.64 34.83
N LYS A 265 -77.06 7.52 33.84
CA LYS A 265 -78.56 7.51 33.93
C LYS A 265 -79.43 8.70 34.44
N LYS A 266 -80.39 9.08 33.54
CA LYS A 266 -81.85 9.37 33.71
C LYS A 266 -82.41 10.80 33.96
N LYS A 267 -83.00 11.39 32.89
CA LYS A 267 -84.46 11.65 32.61
C LYS A 267 -85.47 11.75 33.79
N PRO A 268 -86.54 12.59 33.72
CA PRO A 268 -87.57 12.63 32.63
C PRO A 268 -87.76 14.02 31.93
N THR A 269 -88.39 14.21 30.75
CA THR A 269 -89.68 13.75 30.11
C THR A 269 -90.92 14.49 30.69
N LYS A 270 -91.99 14.89 29.98
CA LYS A 270 -92.59 14.61 28.63
C LYS A 270 -92.48 15.88 27.72
N GLU A 271 -93.25 16.21 26.66
CA GLU A 271 -94.41 15.67 25.90
C GLU A 271 -94.36 16.29 24.46
N GLN A 272 -94.41 15.56 23.34
CA GLN A 272 -95.55 15.00 22.55
C GLN A 272 -96.39 16.09 21.82
N LYS A 273 -96.57 16.07 20.49
CA LYS A 273 -96.95 15.00 19.51
C LYS A 273 -96.24 15.18 18.14
N ASP A 274 -96.29 14.29 17.13
CA ASP A 274 -96.93 12.95 16.99
C ASP A 274 -95.99 11.91 16.28
N ALA A 275 -96.35 11.28 15.14
CA ALA A 275 -95.83 9.96 14.69
C ALA A 275 -96.20 9.60 13.21
N PRO A 276 -95.83 8.41 12.63
CA PRO A 276 -94.46 7.90 12.39
C PRO A 276 -94.29 7.21 10.96
N PRO A 277 -93.56 6.07 10.69
CA PRO A 277 -92.60 5.95 9.55
C PRO A 277 -92.83 4.62 8.73
N PRO A 278 -91.88 3.69 8.35
CA PRO A 278 -90.40 3.65 8.26
C PRO A 278 -89.77 2.84 7.05
N ASP A 279 -88.46 2.51 7.14
CA ASP A 279 -87.71 1.35 6.56
C ASP A 279 -87.39 1.28 5.04
N GLU A 280 -86.34 0.58 4.52
CA GLU A 280 -84.95 0.24 4.97
C GLU A 280 -84.11 -0.30 3.75
N GLU A 281 -82.81 -0.58 3.93
CA GLU A 281 -81.95 -1.60 3.24
C GLU A 281 -81.35 -1.48 1.79
N THR A 282 -80.00 -1.57 1.76
CA THR A 282 -79.14 -2.57 1.03
C THR A 282 -78.65 -2.39 -0.45
N GLN A 283 -77.45 -2.97 -0.69
CA GLN A 283 -76.62 -3.13 -1.92
C GLN A 283 -77.06 -4.39 -2.77
N PRO A 284 -76.37 -4.93 -3.83
CA PRO A 284 -75.00 -4.75 -4.35
C PRO A 284 -74.86 -4.70 -5.90
N ALA A 285 -73.74 -5.18 -6.46
CA ALA A 285 -73.38 -5.10 -7.89
C ALA A 285 -72.97 -6.46 -8.49
N ALA A 286 -73.05 -6.61 -9.83
CA ALA A 286 -72.06 -7.29 -10.73
C ALA A 286 -72.65 -7.72 -12.11
N LEU A 287 -71.76 -7.72 -13.11
CA LEU A 287 -71.77 -8.47 -14.39
C LEU A 287 -72.69 -8.10 -15.59
N GLU A 288 -72.14 -8.47 -16.75
CA GLU A 288 -72.73 -8.81 -18.05
C GLU A 288 -73.29 -7.76 -19.06
N THR A 289 -72.36 -7.37 -19.95
CA THR A 289 -72.43 -7.49 -21.43
C THR A 289 -73.37 -6.61 -22.29
N LEU A 290 -72.74 -5.99 -23.29
CA LEU A 290 -73.30 -5.68 -24.61
C LEU A 290 -73.92 -6.92 -25.30
N GLU A 291 -74.72 -6.69 -26.35
CA GLU A 291 -75.28 -7.72 -27.26
C GLU A 291 -76.55 -8.49 -26.83
N GLN A 292 -77.51 -7.85 -26.17
CA GLN A 292 -78.93 -8.22 -26.39
C GLN A 292 -79.81 -7.05 -26.86
N LEU A 293 -80.67 -7.37 -27.83
CA LEU A 293 -81.76 -6.55 -28.38
C LEU A 293 -81.39 -5.26 -29.14
N LYS A 294 -80.68 -5.46 -30.27
CA LYS A 294 -81.14 -4.84 -31.54
C LYS A 294 -82.61 -5.23 -31.77
N ALA A 295 -83.57 -4.36 -31.42
CA ALA A 295 -84.99 -4.57 -31.73
C ALA A 295 -85.71 -3.23 -32.03
N SER A 296 -86.47 -3.24 -33.13
CA SER A 296 -87.43 -2.21 -33.64
C SER A 296 -87.98 -1.17 -32.64
N GLY A 297 -88.16 0.12 -32.97
CA GLY A 297 -88.02 0.83 -34.27
C GLY A 297 -89.31 1.60 -34.65
N LYS A 298 -89.18 2.66 -35.49
CA LYS A 298 -90.22 3.62 -35.97
C LYS A 298 -90.61 4.73 -34.95
N ILE A 299 -91.02 5.97 -35.27
CA ILE A 299 -90.97 6.95 -36.40
C ILE A 299 -92.24 7.84 -36.31
N THR A 300 -92.09 9.17 -36.14
CA THR A 300 -93.04 10.29 -36.48
C THR A 300 -94.46 10.35 -35.85
N ASP A 301 -95.28 11.43 -35.93
CA ASP A 301 -95.12 12.91 -36.00
C ASP A 301 -96.54 13.58 -35.98
N ALA A 302 -96.62 14.92 -35.84
CA ALA A 302 -97.59 15.84 -36.47
C ALA A 302 -99.11 15.89 -36.12
N SER A 303 -99.45 16.86 -35.24
CA SER A 303 -100.04 18.18 -35.65
C SER A 303 -101.56 18.54 -35.54
N LYS A 304 -101.78 19.85 -35.21
CA LYS A 304 -102.95 20.75 -35.53
C LYS A 304 -104.30 20.38 -34.86
N VAL A 305 -105.33 21.24 -34.70
CA VAL A 305 -105.98 22.32 -35.50
C VAL A 305 -106.53 23.42 -34.54
N LEU A 306 -106.34 24.75 -34.67
CA LEU A 306 -106.72 25.78 -35.67
C LEU A 306 -108.14 26.45 -35.53
N ARG A 307 -108.16 27.63 -34.88
CA ARG A 307 -108.93 28.90 -35.15
C ARG A 307 -110.41 28.90 -35.61
N ARG A 308 -111.18 29.88 -35.09
CA ARG A 308 -112.14 30.71 -35.88
C ARG A 308 -112.13 32.19 -35.45
N LYS A 309 -112.69 33.10 -36.28
CA LYS A 309 -112.52 34.58 -36.20
C LYS A 309 -113.85 35.36 -36.06
N ARG A 310 -113.77 36.56 -35.46
CA ARG A 310 -114.81 37.61 -35.40
C ARG A 310 -115.13 38.25 -36.78
N ARG A 311 -116.25 38.98 -36.86
CA ARG A 311 -116.44 40.19 -37.71
C ARG A 311 -117.22 41.26 -36.93
N ILE A 312 -116.85 42.53 -37.09
CA ILE A 312 -117.55 43.76 -36.63
C ILE A 312 -117.42 44.81 -37.77
N SER A 313 -118.30 45.82 -37.81
CA SER A 313 -118.55 46.67 -38.98
C SER A 313 -117.75 48.00 -39.04
N LEU A 314 -118.25 49.00 -39.80
CA LEU A 314 -117.43 49.77 -40.74
C LEU A 314 -116.85 51.11 -40.22
N THR A 315 -117.34 51.65 -39.10
CA THR A 315 -117.01 53.01 -38.61
C THR A 315 -115.61 53.17 -38.01
N PHE A 316 -114.83 52.09 -37.89
CA PHE A 316 -113.55 52.06 -37.17
C PHE A 316 -112.36 52.71 -37.93
N LYS A 317 -112.50 52.99 -39.23
CA LYS A 317 -111.37 53.26 -40.14
C LYS A 317 -110.53 54.51 -39.84
N ILE A 318 -111.10 55.59 -39.29
CA ILE A 318 -110.34 56.85 -39.09
C ILE A 318 -109.56 56.81 -37.77
N VAL A 319 -110.18 56.35 -36.67
CA VAL A 319 -109.49 56.13 -35.38
C VAL A 319 -108.35 55.12 -35.55
N VAL A 320 -108.56 54.07 -36.36
CA VAL A 320 -107.50 53.11 -36.69
C VAL A 320 -106.27 53.76 -37.30
N VAL A 321 -106.36 54.76 -38.18
CA VAL A 321 -105.16 55.36 -38.79
C VAL A 321 -104.30 56.11 -37.77
N ILE A 322 -104.92 56.89 -36.88
CA ILE A 322 -104.20 57.62 -35.82
C ILE A 322 -103.65 56.62 -34.78
N LEU A 323 -104.45 55.62 -34.38
CA LEU A 323 -104.00 54.58 -33.46
C LEU A 323 -102.87 53.74 -34.07
N VAL A 324 -102.91 53.45 -35.37
CA VAL A 324 -101.84 52.75 -36.11
C VAL A 324 -100.61 53.63 -36.27
N LEU A 325 -100.71 54.95 -36.44
CA LEU A 325 -99.54 55.82 -36.45
C LEU A 325 -98.89 55.94 -35.08
N LEU A 326 -99.67 56.02 -33.99
CA LEU A 326 -99.15 55.98 -32.62
C LEU A 326 -98.58 54.60 -32.26
N ILE A 327 -99.22 53.51 -32.70
CA ILE A 327 -98.70 52.15 -32.55
C ILE A 327 -97.42 51.99 -33.40
N LEU A 328 -97.34 52.52 -34.62
CA LEU A 328 -96.14 52.47 -35.44
C LEU A 328 -95.01 53.29 -34.82
N ALA A 329 -95.27 54.47 -34.26
CA ALA A 329 -94.27 55.25 -33.54
C ALA A 329 -93.82 54.57 -32.23
N CYS A 330 -94.75 53.96 -31.50
CA CYS A 330 -94.46 53.22 -30.27
C CYS A 330 -93.69 51.92 -30.56
N LEU A 331 -94.12 51.11 -31.53
CA LEU A 331 -93.37 49.98 -32.07
C LEU A 331 -91.99 50.45 -32.57
N TRP A 332 -91.89 51.58 -33.27
CA TRP A 332 -90.62 52.10 -33.75
C TRP A 332 -89.67 52.45 -32.60
N PHE A 333 -90.17 53.02 -31.50
CA PHE A 333 -89.34 53.44 -30.37
C PHE A 333 -89.03 52.31 -29.36
N PHE A 334 -89.99 51.42 -29.09
CA PHE A 334 -89.90 50.34 -28.08
C PHE A 334 -89.53 48.96 -28.64
N GLU A 335 -89.81 48.67 -29.92
CA GLU A 335 -89.43 47.38 -30.55
C GLU A 335 -88.41 47.58 -31.67
N ALA A 336 -88.71 48.32 -32.73
CA ALA A 336 -87.90 48.37 -33.94
C ALA A 336 -86.55 49.09 -33.73
N ARG A 337 -86.49 50.19 -32.98
CA ARG A 337 -85.23 50.88 -32.64
C ARG A 337 -84.28 50.00 -31.80
N PRO A 338 -84.69 49.42 -30.65
CA PRO A 338 -83.81 48.50 -29.93
C PRO A 338 -83.52 47.22 -30.73
N TRP A 339 -84.45 46.71 -31.54
CA TRP A 339 -84.18 45.58 -32.46
C TRP A 339 -83.15 45.92 -33.54
N LEU A 340 -83.17 47.14 -34.10
CA LEU A 340 -82.21 47.60 -35.10
C LEU A 340 -80.81 47.75 -34.49
N VAL A 341 -80.71 48.36 -33.31
CA VAL A 341 -79.44 48.51 -32.58
C VAL A 341 -78.89 47.15 -32.14
N LYS A 342 -79.77 46.23 -31.69
CA LYS A 342 -79.39 44.83 -31.41
C LYS A 342 -78.87 44.14 -32.67
N ARG A 343 -79.54 44.31 -33.82
CA ARG A 343 -79.12 43.72 -35.10
C ARG A 343 -77.78 44.28 -35.59
N GLN A 344 -77.51 45.58 -35.38
CA GLN A 344 -76.21 46.19 -35.66
C GLN A 344 -75.11 45.61 -34.76
N TYR A 345 -75.36 45.42 -33.47
CA TYR A 345 -74.45 44.74 -32.55
C TYR A 345 -74.21 43.27 -32.94
N GLU A 346 -75.28 42.53 -33.29
CA GLU A 346 -75.18 41.16 -33.80
C GLU A 346 -74.37 41.07 -35.11
N GLN A 347 -74.50 42.06 -36.00
CA GLN A 347 -73.67 42.16 -37.22
C GLN A 347 -72.20 42.44 -36.89
N ALA A 348 -71.89 43.39 -35.99
CA ALA A 348 -70.52 43.62 -35.52
C ALA A 348 -69.92 42.35 -34.90
N LEU A 349 -70.69 41.63 -34.07
CA LEU A 349 -70.32 40.34 -33.52
C LEU A 349 -70.12 39.24 -34.59
N THR A 350 -70.74 39.32 -35.78
CA THR A 350 -70.40 38.38 -36.86
C THR A 350 -69.01 38.64 -37.45
N GLU A 351 -68.53 39.88 -37.52
CA GLU A 351 -67.15 40.14 -37.94
C GLU A 351 -66.14 39.74 -36.85
N VAL A 352 -66.45 40.00 -35.57
CA VAL A 352 -65.66 39.51 -34.42
C VAL A 352 -65.59 37.97 -34.40
N ARG A 353 -66.64 37.26 -34.84
CA ARG A 353 -66.65 35.79 -34.95
C ARG A 353 -65.96 35.24 -36.20
N LYS A 354 -65.93 35.99 -37.31
CA LYS A 354 -65.17 35.64 -38.53
C LYS A 354 -63.67 35.91 -38.37
N ALA A 355 -63.30 36.86 -37.53
CA ALA A 355 -61.92 37.19 -37.19
C ALA A 355 -61.26 36.03 -36.41
N GLY A 356 -60.56 35.14 -37.14
CA GLY A 356 -59.87 34.00 -36.53
C GLY A 356 -58.78 34.41 -35.52
N ALA A 357 -57.97 35.41 -35.86
CA ALA A 357 -56.92 35.92 -34.98
C ALA A 357 -57.46 36.92 -33.95
N LEU A 358 -57.03 36.81 -32.68
CA LEU A 358 -57.52 37.62 -31.57
C LEU A 358 -57.31 39.12 -31.76
N GLU A 359 -56.18 39.54 -32.33
CA GLU A 359 -55.91 40.94 -32.69
C GLU A 359 -57.02 41.54 -33.57
N LYS A 360 -57.53 40.76 -34.52
CA LYS A 360 -58.61 41.18 -35.43
C LYS A 360 -59.97 41.19 -34.72
N LYS A 361 -60.19 40.31 -33.72
CA LYS A 361 -61.37 40.37 -32.83
C LYS A 361 -61.34 41.66 -32.00
N LEU A 362 -60.20 41.96 -31.38
CA LEU A 362 -59.99 43.13 -30.54
C LEU A 362 -60.12 44.43 -31.33
N ALA A 363 -59.52 44.53 -32.52
CA ALA A 363 -59.67 45.66 -33.42
C ALA A 363 -61.12 45.85 -33.90
N ALA A 364 -61.87 44.78 -34.17
CA ALA A 364 -63.28 44.86 -34.56
C ALA A 364 -64.19 45.29 -33.39
N LEU A 365 -63.90 44.84 -32.16
CA LEU A 365 -64.59 45.30 -30.94
C LEU A 365 -64.28 46.79 -30.66
N ASP A 366 -63.03 47.22 -30.82
CA ASP A 366 -62.62 48.61 -30.60
C ASP A 366 -63.20 49.56 -31.65
N ALA A 367 -63.22 49.14 -32.93
CA ALA A 367 -63.92 49.84 -34.01
C ALA A 367 -65.43 49.96 -33.73
N TYR A 368 -66.07 48.96 -33.12
CA TYR A 368 -67.48 49.05 -32.71
C TYR A 368 -67.67 50.07 -31.56
N ILE A 369 -66.86 49.99 -30.50
CA ILE A 369 -66.95 50.88 -29.32
C ILE A 369 -66.71 52.35 -29.71
N THR A 370 -65.72 52.61 -30.56
CA THR A 370 -65.38 53.97 -31.02
C THR A 370 -66.41 54.55 -31.99
N THR A 371 -67.05 53.74 -32.83
CA THR A 371 -68.10 54.21 -33.77
C THR A 371 -69.48 54.33 -33.13
N HIS A 372 -69.74 53.65 -32.01
CA HIS A 372 -71.07 53.63 -31.34
C HIS A 372 -70.98 53.96 -29.84
N PRO A 373 -70.49 55.16 -29.45
CA PRO A 373 -70.20 55.51 -28.05
C PRO A 373 -71.42 55.51 -27.12
N ASP A 374 -72.62 55.74 -27.66
CA ASP A 374 -73.91 55.77 -26.93
C ASP A 374 -74.68 54.43 -26.99
N SER A 375 -74.04 53.35 -27.46
CA SER A 375 -74.71 52.04 -27.61
C SER A 375 -75.07 51.41 -26.26
N PRO A 376 -76.30 50.90 -26.06
CA PRO A 376 -76.63 50.10 -24.87
C PRO A 376 -75.85 48.78 -24.79
N TYR A 377 -75.17 48.37 -25.87
CA TYR A 377 -74.28 47.21 -25.90
C TYR A 377 -72.80 47.54 -25.66
N LYS A 378 -72.45 48.82 -25.48
CA LYS A 378 -71.06 49.27 -25.27
C LYS A 378 -70.37 48.52 -24.13
N SER A 379 -70.97 48.46 -22.95
CA SER A 379 -70.39 47.75 -21.79
C SER A 379 -70.21 46.24 -22.04
N ALA A 380 -71.07 45.62 -22.87
CA ALA A 380 -70.91 44.22 -23.27
C ALA A 380 -69.75 44.02 -24.27
N ALA A 381 -69.56 44.96 -25.19
CA ALA A 381 -68.43 44.99 -26.11
C ALA A 381 -67.10 45.29 -25.39
N GLU A 382 -67.11 46.23 -24.43
CA GLU A 382 -65.97 46.54 -23.56
C GLU A 382 -65.56 45.33 -22.71
N LYS A 383 -66.53 44.60 -22.14
CA LYS A 383 -66.23 43.33 -21.46
C LYS A 383 -65.62 42.30 -22.42
N GLN A 384 -66.18 42.11 -23.62
CA GLN A 384 -65.59 41.19 -24.60
C GLN A 384 -64.21 41.64 -25.07
N LYS A 385 -63.94 42.95 -25.16
CA LYS A 385 -62.61 43.48 -25.46
C LYS A 385 -61.61 43.11 -24.36
N LEU A 386 -62.01 43.22 -23.08
CA LEU A 386 -61.20 42.81 -21.94
C LEU A 386 -60.97 41.30 -21.89
N ASP A 387 -62.00 40.50 -22.16
CA ASP A 387 -61.89 39.03 -22.16
C ASP A 387 -61.01 38.53 -23.33
N VAL A 388 -61.09 39.14 -24.52
CA VAL A 388 -60.17 38.87 -25.65
C VAL A 388 -58.75 39.37 -25.38
N ALA A 389 -58.59 40.53 -24.72
CA ALA A 389 -57.26 41.02 -24.34
C ALA A 389 -56.57 40.06 -23.36
N ARG A 390 -57.30 39.50 -22.39
CA ARG A 390 -56.80 38.45 -21.48
C ARG A 390 -56.48 37.15 -22.23
N GLU A 391 -57.27 36.76 -23.22
CA GLU A 391 -56.97 35.60 -24.08
C GLU A 391 -55.65 35.81 -24.86
N MET A 392 -55.37 37.05 -25.31
CA MET A 392 -54.10 37.42 -25.95
C MET A 392 -52.92 37.47 -24.98
N GLU A 393 -53.13 37.96 -23.76
CA GLU A 393 -52.12 37.99 -22.69
C GLU A 393 -51.67 36.55 -22.33
N ILE A 394 -52.63 35.63 -22.13
CA ILE A 394 -52.36 34.21 -21.87
C ILE A 394 -51.56 33.59 -23.02
N GLN A 395 -52.02 33.74 -24.27
CA GLN A 395 -51.31 33.19 -25.43
C GLN A 395 -49.90 33.79 -25.60
N ALA A 396 -49.69 35.05 -25.23
CA ALA A 396 -48.37 35.67 -25.25
C ALA A 396 -47.47 35.16 -24.11
N PHE A 397 -48.03 34.89 -22.93
CA PHE A 397 -47.31 34.32 -21.79
C PHE A 397 -46.85 32.90 -22.10
N ASP A 398 -47.76 32.03 -22.53
CA ASP A 398 -47.47 30.64 -22.92
C ASP A 398 -46.42 30.59 -24.05
N ALA A 399 -46.56 31.43 -25.08
CA ALA A 399 -45.59 31.53 -26.17
C ALA A 399 -44.23 32.10 -25.72
N THR A 400 -44.17 32.92 -24.68
CA THR A 400 -42.91 33.41 -24.10
C THR A 400 -42.22 32.32 -23.30
N LEU A 401 -42.97 31.58 -22.47
CA LEU A 401 -42.45 30.40 -21.77
C LEU A 401 -41.90 29.36 -22.75
N GLN A 402 -42.65 29.03 -23.80
CA GLN A 402 -42.22 28.07 -24.82
C GLN A 402 -40.94 28.52 -25.53
N LYS A 403 -40.89 29.76 -26.02
CA LYS A 403 -39.67 30.29 -26.68
C LYS A 403 -38.45 30.22 -25.77
N THR A 404 -38.61 30.47 -24.46
CA THR A 404 -37.50 30.40 -23.51
C THR A 404 -37.11 28.96 -23.17
N SER A 405 -38.05 28.00 -23.14
CA SER A 405 -37.71 26.57 -22.98
C SER A 405 -37.04 25.97 -24.23
N ASP A 406 -37.30 26.52 -25.41
CA ASP A 406 -36.67 26.09 -26.67
C ASP A 406 -35.23 26.62 -26.83
N LEU A 407 -34.73 27.45 -25.90
CA LEU A 407 -33.36 27.96 -25.92
C LEU A 407 -32.35 26.91 -25.41
N SER A 408 -31.22 26.80 -26.10
CA SER A 408 -30.06 26.07 -25.58
C SER A 408 -29.44 26.79 -24.38
N ILE A 409 -29.10 26.05 -23.32
CA ILE A 409 -28.44 26.58 -22.12
C ILE A 409 -26.93 26.76 -22.40
N ASP A 410 -26.66 27.73 -23.27
CA ASP A 410 -25.33 28.21 -23.67
C ASP A 410 -24.99 29.54 -22.97
N ASP A 411 -23.77 30.03 -23.18
CA ASP A 411 -23.23 31.23 -22.53
C ASP A 411 -24.01 32.53 -22.88
N ALA A 412 -24.91 32.47 -23.87
CA ALA A 412 -25.83 33.55 -24.24
C ALA A 412 -27.31 33.23 -23.91
N PHE A 413 -27.59 32.15 -23.16
CA PHE A 413 -28.94 31.80 -22.68
C PHE A 413 -29.53 32.92 -21.81
N GLU A 414 -28.72 33.49 -20.88
CA GLU A 414 -29.16 34.55 -19.99
C GLU A 414 -29.62 35.80 -20.77
N GLU A 415 -28.83 36.25 -21.75
CA GLU A 415 -29.20 37.38 -22.62
C GLU A 415 -30.50 37.11 -23.41
N LYS A 416 -30.60 35.94 -24.05
CA LYS A 416 -31.78 35.55 -24.87
C LYS A 416 -33.04 35.40 -24.01
N ALA A 417 -32.94 34.77 -22.84
CA ALA A 417 -34.07 34.52 -21.94
C ALA A 417 -34.55 35.83 -21.29
N LEU A 418 -33.63 36.69 -20.82
CA LEU A 418 -33.99 38.01 -20.30
C LEU A 418 -34.62 38.89 -21.39
N ALA A 419 -34.14 38.84 -22.64
CA ALA A 419 -34.75 39.57 -23.75
C ALA A 419 -36.20 39.13 -24.02
N LEU A 420 -36.47 37.82 -24.03
CA LEU A 420 -37.84 37.28 -24.19
C LEU A 420 -38.78 37.66 -23.04
N TYR A 421 -38.28 37.62 -21.80
CA TYR A 421 -39.07 38.01 -20.63
C TYR A 421 -39.33 39.52 -20.58
N ASN A 422 -38.36 40.36 -20.95
CA ASN A 422 -38.54 41.81 -21.03
C ASN A 422 -39.52 42.21 -22.16
N ASP A 423 -39.47 41.58 -23.35
CA ASP A 423 -40.44 41.82 -24.45
C ASP A 423 -41.90 41.59 -24.00
N PHE A 424 -42.14 40.60 -23.13
CA PHE A 424 -43.46 40.41 -22.52
C PHE A 424 -43.80 41.53 -21.52
N LEU A 425 -42.89 41.87 -20.60
CA LEU A 425 -43.13 42.86 -19.55
C LEU A 425 -43.35 44.27 -20.12
N ASP A 426 -42.57 44.69 -21.13
CA ASP A 426 -42.74 45.96 -21.83
C ASP A 426 -44.07 46.04 -22.59
N LYS A 427 -44.57 44.89 -23.08
CA LYS A 427 -45.84 44.78 -23.82
C LYS A 427 -47.06 44.67 -22.91
N TYR A 428 -46.92 44.10 -21.72
CA TYR A 428 -47.99 43.89 -20.74
C TYR A 428 -47.57 44.33 -19.31
N PRO A 429 -47.31 45.63 -19.07
CA PRO A 429 -46.74 46.12 -17.81
C PRO A 429 -47.67 45.99 -16.58
N GLU A 430 -48.98 45.83 -16.79
CA GLU A 430 -49.96 45.56 -15.72
C GLU A 430 -50.42 44.08 -15.70
N SER A 431 -49.63 43.16 -16.28
CA SER A 431 -49.96 41.74 -16.37
C SER A 431 -50.02 41.04 -15.00
N VAL A 432 -50.99 40.14 -14.84
CA VAL A 432 -51.06 39.23 -13.68
C VAL A 432 -49.93 38.20 -13.66
N TYR A 433 -49.20 38.03 -14.77
CA TYR A 433 -48.07 37.10 -14.90
C TYR A 433 -46.71 37.75 -14.62
N ALA A 434 -46.66 39.07 -14.41
CA ALA A 434 -45.40 39.81 -14.26
C ALA A 434 -44.54 39.32 -13.09
N GLU A 435 -45.15 38.94 -11.95
CA GLU A 435 -44.44 38.41 -10.77
C GLU A 435 -43.79 37.04 -11.05
N GLU A 436 -44.50 36.14 -11.73
CA GLU A 436 -43.96 34.81 -12.10
C GLU A 436 -42.86 34.91 -13.17
N ILE A 437 -42.93 35.91 -14.07
CA ILE A 437 -41.83 36.23 -14.99
C ILE A 437 -40.61 36.77 -14.23
N GLN A 438 -40.79 37.76 -13.35
CA GLN A 438 -39.68 38.34 -12.58
C GLN A 438 -38.98 37.30 -11.70
N LYS A 439 -39.76 36.37 -11.12
CA LYS A 439 -39.25 35.20 -10.42
C LYS A 439 -38.42 34.28 -11.34
N ARG A 440 -38.94 33.92 -12.52
CA ARG A 440 -38.19 33.12 -13.52
C ARG A 440 -36.91 33.80 -13.98
N MET A 441 -36.91 35.13 -14.13
CA MET A 441 -35.71 35.92 -14.43
C MET A 441 -34.67 35.83 -13.30
N ALA A 442 -35.12 35.86 -12.03
CA ALA A 442 -34.24 35.69 -10.87
C ALA A 442 -33.69 34.25 -10.72
N ASP A 443 -34.37 33.25 -11.27
CA ASP A 443 -33.93 31.85 -11.27
C ASP A 443 -32.90 31.52 -12.38
N ILE A 444 -32.77 32.34 -13.45
CA ILE A 444 -31.83 32.11 -14.57
C ILE A 444 -30.38 31.85 -14.11
N PRO A 445 -29.78 32.63 -13.19
CA PRO A 445 -28.41 32.39 -12.75
C PRO A 445 -28.23 31.06 -12.01
N ALA A 446 -29.29 30.53 -11.38
CA ALA A 446 -29.25 29.19 -10.79
C ALA A 446 -29.23 28.11 -11.87
N ILE A 447 -30.09 28.23 -12.89
CA ILE A 447 -30.16 27.31 -14.04
C ILE A 447 -28.81 27.24 -14.77
N MET A 448 -28.17 28.39 -15.05
CA MET A 448 -26.85 28.46 -15.66
C MET A 448 -25.77 27.75 -14.82
N LYS A 449 -25.72 28.07 -13.52
CA LYS A 449 -24.81 27.49 -12.52
C LYS A 449 -24.99 25.96 -12.39
N ASP A 450 -26.22 25.44 -12.51
CA ASP A 450 -26.49 23.99 -12.47
C ASP A 450 -26.11 23.30 -13.79
N ALA A 451 -26.37 23.94 -14.95
CA ALA A 451 -25.95 23.43 -16.24
C ALA A 451 -24.40 23.38 -16.38
N GLU A 452 -23.69 24.41 -15.93
CA GLU A 452 -22.23 24.40 -15.90
C GLU A 452 -21.66 23.34 -14.95
N TYR A 453 -22.27 23.14 -13.78
CA TYR A 453 -21.89 22.05 -12.88
C TYR A 453 -22.05 20.67 -13.55
N GLY A 454 -23.08 20.50 -14.39
CA GLY A 454 -23.24 19.33 -15.26
C GLY A 454 -22.10 19.14 -16.26
N LYS A 455 -21.65 20.22 -16.93
CA LYS A 455 -20.50 20.19 -17.86
C LYS A 455 -19.23 19.64 -17.17
N LEU A 456 -19.00 19.98 -15.89
CA LEU A 456 -17.82 19.51 -15.12
C LEU A 456 -17.75 17.98 -14.92
N GLN A 457 -18.90 17.30 -14.89
CA GLN A 457 -18.96 15.85 -14.66
C GLN A 457 -18.59 15.04 -15.90
N GLN A 458 -18.72 15.64 -17.09
CA GLN A 458 -18.44 15.01 -18.39
C GLN A 458 -16.93 14.92 -18.70
N ILE A 459 -16.08 15.62 -17.95
CA ILE A 459 -14.63 15.69 -18.21
C ILE A 459 -13.94 14.36 -17.81
N PRO A 460 -13.25 13.67 -18.76
CA PRO A 460 -12.66 12.34 -18.53
C PRO A 460 -11.83 12.24 -17.25
N LYS A 461 -12.11 11.23 -16.42
CA LYS A 461 -11.51 11.06 -15.07
C LYS A 461 -9.97 11.04 -15.05
N ASN A 462 -9.34 10.66 -16.16
CA ASN A 462 -7.89 10.60 -16.35
C ASN A 462 -7.26 11.93 -16.80
N ASP A 463 -8.03 12.90 -17.31
CA ASP A 463 -7.49 14.22 -17.64
C ASP A 463 -7.49 15.14 -16.41
N PHE A 464 -6.44 14.96 -15.59
CA PHE A 464 -6.17 15.83 -14.45
C PHE A 464 -6.07 17.31 -14.86
N SER A 465 -5.53 17.63 -16.05
CA SER A 465 -5.28 19.02 -16.45
C SER A 465 -6.58 19.76 -16.76
N ALA A 466 -7.43 19.17 -17.60
CA ALA A 466 -8.75 19.72 -17.93
C ALA A 466 -9.65 19.82 -16.68
N ARG A 467 -9.67 18.78 -15.83
CA ARG A 467 -10.47 18.78 -14.58
C ARG A 467 -10.00 19.89 -13.62
N ILE A 468 -8.70 20.03 -13.40
CA ILE A 468 -8.15 21.10 -12.53
C ILE A 468 -8.47 22.49 -13.07
N ALA A 469 -8.38 22.69 -14.39
CA ALA A 469 -8.69 23.98 -15.01
C ALA A 469 -10.18 24.32 -14.87
N ALA A 470 -11.07 23.40 -15.25
CA ALA A 470 -12.52 23.62 -15.22
C ALA A 470 -13.06 23.79 -13.79
N TYR A 471 -12.59 22.97 -12.83
CA TYR A 471 -13.02 23.08 -11.43
C TYR A 471 -12.62 24.43 -10.82
N LYS A 472 -11.43 24.95 -11.16
CA LYS A 472 -11.00 26.28 -10.71
C LYS A 472 -11.80 27.40 -11.36
N ALA A 473 -12.00 27.36 -12.67
CA ALA A 473 -12.81 28.35 -13.39
C ALA A 473 -14.23 28.44 -12.82
N TYR A 474 -14.88 27.29 -12.55
CA TYR A 474 -16.20 27.25 -11.93
C TYR A 474 -16.21 27.82 -10.49
N ILE A 475 -15.18 27.54 -9.67
CA ILE A 475 -15.07 28.12 -8.32
C ILE A 475 -14.83 29.63 -8.35
N GLU A 476 -14.19 30.15 -9.40
CA GLU A 476 -13.92 31.57 -9.62
C GLU A 476 -15.17 32.32 -10.13
N ALA A 477 -15.90 31.76 -11.10
CA ALA A 477 -17.18 32.28 -11.59
C ALA A 477 -18.29 32.22 -10.52
N TYR A 478 -18.39 31.11 -9.78
CA TYR A 478 -19.43 30.87 -8.77
C TYR A 478 -18.78 30.67 -7.38
N PRO A 479 -18.33 31.73 -6.69
CA PRO A 479 -17.58 31.62 -5.43
C PRO A 479 -18.41 31.18 -4.21
N ARG A 480 -19.73 31.08 -4.33
CA ARG A 480 -20.68 30.70 -3.28
C ARG A 480 -21.80 29.81 -3.86
N GLY A 481 -22.30 28.88 -3.06
CA GLY A 481 -23.34 27.92 -3.44
C GLY A 481 -22.98 26.49 -3.02
N GLU A 482 -23.94 25.58 -3.07
CA GLU A 482 -23.72 24.17 -2.73
C GLU A 482 -22.82 23.46 -3.75
N ASN A 483 -23.14 23.59 -5.05
CA ASN A 483 -22.30 23.08 -6.13
C ASN A 483 -20.84 23.57 -6.00
N THR A 484 -20.60 24.82 -5.59
CA THR A 484 -19.26 25.34 -5.34
C THR A 484 -18.54 24.60 -4.21
N GLN A 485 -19.25 24.22 -3.14
CA GLN A 485 -18.67 23.36 -2.09
C GLN A 485 -18.37 21.96 -2.63
N ASN A 486 -19.25 21.40 -3.47
CA ASN A 486 -19.05 20.10 -4.10
C ASN A 486 -17.85 20.12 -5.06
N VAL A 487 -17.69 21.13 -5.93
CA VAL A 487 -16.51 21.29 -6.80
C VAL A 487 -15.24 21.54 -5.98
N ARG A 488 -15.30 22.21 -4.82
CA ARG A 488 -14.16 22.33 -3.89
C ARG A 488 -13.76 20.98 -3.27
N ARG A 489 -14.72 20.12 -2.93
CA ARG A 489 -14.47 18.72 -2.49
C ARG A 489 -13.83 17.94 -3.64
N MET A 490 -14.48 17.89 -4.80
CA MET A 490 -13.98 17.22 -6.02
C MET A 490 -12.57 17.67 -6.42
N LEU A 491 -12.22 18.94 -6.25
CA LEU A 491 -10.87 19.45 -6.50
C LEU A 491 -9.86 18.97 -5.44
N SER A 492 -10.26 18.85 -4.17
CA SER A 492 -9.42 18.25 -3.12
C SER A 492 -9.22 16.75 -3.36
N ASP A 493 -10.28 16.02 -3.71
CA ASP A 493 -10.25 14.57 -3.96
C ASP A 493 -9.38 14.27 -5.21
N LEU A 494 -9.49 15.09 -6.25
CA LEU A 494 -8.60 15.05 -7.42
C LEU A 494 -7.13 15.31 -7.07
N GLY A 495 -6.86 16.01 -5.96
CA GLY A 495 -5.51 16.18 -5.41
C GLY A 495 -4.98 14.92 -4.72
N GLU A 496 -5.84 14.10 -4.11
CA GLU A 496 -5.46 12.77 -3.60
C GLU A 496 -5.24 11.77 -4.75
N ASP A 497 -6.14 11.74 -5.75
CA ASP A 497 -6.00 10.91 -6.95
C ASP A 497 -4.72 11.23 -7.73
N PHE A 498 -4.43 12.52 -7.94
CA PHE A 498 -3.23 12.94 -8.67
C PHE A 498 -1.96 12.69 -7.86
N TYR A 499 -2.01 12.79 -6.53
CA TYR A 499 -0.91 12.35 -5.67
C TYR A 499 -0.66 10.84 -5.79
N ALA A 500 -1.71 10.02 -5.81
CA ALA A 500 -1.59 8.57 -6.01
C ALA A 500 -0.99 8.23 -7.39
N HIS A 501 -1.38 8.96 -8.45
CA HIS A 501 -0.76 8.83 -9.77
C HIS A 501 0.74 9.18 -9.74
N ILE A 502 1.13 10.28 -9.10
CA ILE A 502 2.55 10.67 -8.94
C ILE A 502 3.34 9.60 -8.19
N VAL A 503 2.81 9.04 -7.09
CA VAL A 503 3.46 7.97 -6.33
C VAL A 503 3.63 6.70 -7.18
N LYS A 504 2.64 6.36 -8.02
CA LYS A 504 2.77 5.24 -8.97
C LYS A 504 3.88 5.49 -9.98
N SER A 505 3.83 6.62 -10.69
CA SER A 505 4.80 6.89 -11.76
C SER A 505 6.20 7.23 -11.25
N GLN A 506 6.37 7.67 -10.00
CA GLN A 506 7.70 7.74 -9.37
C GLN A 506 8.39 6.37 -9.37
N ALA A 507 7.67 5.28 -9.08
CA ALA A 507 8.25 3.93 -9.14
C ALA A 507 8.59 3.49 -10.57
N GLU A 508 7.88 3.98 -11.58
CA GLU A 508 8.19 3.77 -13.00
C GLU A 508 9.50 4.53 -13.35
N CYS A 509 9.59 5.83 -13.03
CA CYS A 509 10.79 6.67 -13.19
C CYS A 509 12.04 6.15 -12.43
N ASP A 510 11.89 5.64 -11.20
CA ASP A 510 12.99 5.07 -10.40
C ASP A 510 13.57 3.79 -11.02
N ASN A 511 12.75 2.97 -11.68
CA ASN A 511 13.20 1.76 -12.40
C ASN A 511 13.94 2.12 -13.69
N GLU A 512 13.41 3.07 -14.47
CA GLU A 512 14.03 3.56 -15.70
C GLU A 512 15.27 4.43 -15.45
N LYS A 513 15.42 4.97 -14.23
CA LYS A 513 16.42 5.99 -13.83
C LYS A 513 16.31 7.27 -14.67
N ASN A 514 15.10 7.60 -15.09
CA ASN A 514 14.76 8.82 -15.78
C ASN A 514 13.61 9.51 -15.05
N TRP A 515 13.92 10.61 -14.36
CA TRP A 515 12.96 11.31 -13.51
C TRP A 515 12.34 12.55 -14.15
N GLU A 516 12.72 12.94 -15.37
CA GLU A 516 12.34 14.24 -15.93
C GLU A 516 10.81 14.41 -16.04
N SER A 517 10.10 13.37 -16.47
CA SER A 517 8.63 13.35 -16.53
C SER A 517 7.99 13.41 -15.14
N CYS A 518 8.47 12.62 -14.19
CA CYS A 518 7.96 12.64 -12.81
C CYS A 518 8.19 14.00 -12.10
N ILE A 519 9.35 14.63 -12.32
CA ILE A 519 9.66 15.97 -11.80
C ILE A 519 8.71 17.02 -12.40
N LYS A 520 8.33 16.90 -13.68
CA LYS A 520 7.30 17.76 -14.30
C LYS A 520 5.92 17.58 -13.65
N LEU A 521 5.50 16.33 -13.38
CA LEU A 521 4.24 16.05 -12.67
C LEU A 521 4.24 16.65 -11.25
N CYS A 522 5.32 16.49 -10.48
CA CYS A 522 5.45 17.11 -9.16
C CYS A 522 5.36 18.64 -9.20
N LYS A 523 6.02 19.28 -10.17
CA LYS A 523 5.97 20.74 -10.34
C LYS A 523 4.59 21.23 -10.75
N TYR A 524 3.89 20.48 -11.61
CA TYR A 524 2.50 20.77 -11.97
C TYR A 524 1.56 20.63 -10.76
N PHE A 525 1.73 19.59 -9.94
CA PHE A 525 1.01 19.43 -8.67
C PHE A 525 1.24 20.61 -7.73
N ALA A 526 2.51 20.93 -7.40
CA ALA A 526 2.82 22.01 -6.47
C ALA A 526 2.27 23.37 -6.93
N ARG A 527 2.33 23.67 -8.23
CA ARG A 527 1.73 24.87 -8.82
C ARG A 527 0.20 24.91 -8.71
N HIS A 528 -0.48 23.78 -8.90
CA HIS A 528 -1.95 23.75 -8.93
C HIS A 528 -2.59 23.46 -7.56
N PHE A 529 -1.84 22.90 -6.61
CA PHE A 529 -2.30 22.50 -5.28
C PHE A 529 -1.38 23.01 -4.14
N PRO A 530 -1.01 24.30 -4.07
CA PRO A 530 -0.02 24.78 -3.09
C PRO A 530 -0.43 24.52 -1.62
N ASN A 531 -1.73 24.53 -1.32
CA ASN A 531 -2.27 24.40 0.04
C ASN A 531 -2.82 23.00 0.37
N HIS A 532 -2.53 21.98 -0.44
CA HIS A 532 -3.09 20.63 -0.26
C HIS A 532 -2.28 19.80 0.75
N PRO A 533 -2.89 18.89 1.54
CA PRO A 533 -2.17 18.08 2.54
C PRO A 533 -0.99 17.25 1.99
N ARG A 534 -1.00 16.93 0.70
CA ARG A 534 0.06 16.17 0.03
C ARG A 534 1.23 17.01 -0.50
N THR A 535 1.13 18.34 -0.55
CA THR A 535 2.11 19.18 -1.27
C THR A 535 3.52 19.04 -0.70
N ALA A 536 3.66 19.10 0.62
CA ALA A 536 4.94 18.85 1.28
C ALA A 536 5.47 17.42 1.08
N ALA A 537 4.64 16.43 0.74
CA ALA A 537 5.12 15.09 0.35
C ALA A 537 5.61 15.08 -1.11
N VAL A 538 4.87 15.71 -2.02
CA VAL A 538 5.25 15.87 -3.44
C VAL A 538 6.56 16.66 -3.59
N GLU A 539 6.74 17.75 -2.84
CA GLU A 539 7.97 18.55 -2.86
C GLU A 539 9.20 17.75 -2.37
N ARG A 540 9.03 16.92 -1.34
CA ARG A 540 10.09 16.00 -0.87
C ARG A 540 10.42 14.94 -1.91
N SER A 541 9.42 14.37 -2.59
CA SER A 541 9.64 13.46 -3.72
C SER A 541 10.35 14.15 -4.89
N GLN A 542 9.96 15.39 -5.23
CA GLN A 542 10.63 16.18 -6.26
C GLN A 542 12.10 16.43 -5.92
N ALA A 543 12.41 16.91 -4.72
CA ALA A 543 13.77 17.19 -4.28
C ALA A 543 14.65 15.93 -4.21
N LEU A 544 14.05 14.78 -3.89
CA LEU A 544 14.71 13.47 -3.97
C LEU A 544 15.04 13.10 -5.41
N MET A 545 14.08 13.17 -6.33
CA MET A 545 14.25 12.86 -7.74
C MET A 545 15.22 13.80 -8.46
N GLU A 546 15.15 15.11 -8.18
CA GLU A 546 16.14 16.09 -8.68
C GLU A 546 17.54 15.80 -8.15
N GLY A 547 17.66 15.35 -6.89
CA GLY A 547 18.90 14.84 -6.31
C GLY A 547 19.42 13.57 -6.98
N GLN A 548 18.54 12.60 -7.28
CA GLN A 548 18.89 11.36 -7.99
C GLN A 548 19.36 11.63 -9.42
N ALA A 549 18.65 12.49 -10.17
CA ALA A 549 19.03 12.87 -11.53
C ALA A 549 20.37 13.62 -11.57
N ALA A 550 20.57 14.59 -10.67
CA ALA A 550 21.85 15.29 -10.54
C ALA A 550 22.99 14.35 -10.11
N LEU A 551 22.71 13.37 -9.25
CA LEU A 551 23.67 12.34 -8.85
C LEU A 551 24.03 11.40 -10.00
N ALA A 552 23.08 11.02 -10.86
CA ALA A 552 23.35 10.22 -12.05
C ALA A 552 24.32 10.94 -13.01
N ASN A 553 24.07 12.23 -13.28
CA ASN A 553 24.97 13.06 -14.09
C ASN A 553 26.35 13.27 -13.42
N LEU A 554 26.42 13.33 -12.09
CA LEU A 554 27.69 13.31 -11.36
C LEU A 554 28.43 11.98 -11.53
N MET A 555 27.74 10.85 -11.54
CA MET A 555 28.36 9.52 -11.69
C MET A 555 28.96 9.32 -13.08
N GLU A 556 28.33 9.88 -14.11
CA GLU A 556 28.86 9.93 -15.48
C GLU A 556 30.17 10.74 -15.52
N LYS A 557 30.16 11.98 -15.01
CA LYS A 557 31.38 12.82 -14.92
C LYS A 557 32.49 12.19 -14.09
N VAL A 558 32.16 11.46 -13.03
CA VAL A 558 33.13 10.72 -12.20
C VAL A 558 33.70 9.49 -12.95
N LYS A 559 32.93 8.84 -13.81
CA LYS A 559 33.40 7.77 -14.70
C LYS A 559 34.35 8.33 -15.77
N ASP A 560 34.03 9.47 -16.36
CA ASP A 560 34.85 10.12 -17.40
C ASP A 560 36.17 10.67 -16.83
N ALA A 561 36.18 11.11 -15.57
CA ALA A 561 37.40 11.48 -14.84
C ALA A 561 38.31 10.29 -14.48
N GLY A 562 37.83 9.05 -14.67
CA GLY A 562 38.61 7.82 -14.52
C GLY A 562 39.27 7.67 -13.15
N SER A 563 40.61 7.67 -13.13
CA SER A 563 41.42 7.46 -11.94
C SER A 563 41.98 8.75 -11.30
N ASP A 564 41.66 9.95 -11.82
CA ASP A 564 42.12 11.19 -11.22
C ASP A 564 41.30 11.52 -9.95
N ILE A 565 41.86 11.11 -8.81
CA ILE A 565 41.31 11.36 -7.47
C ILE A 565 41.09 12.87 -7.20
N THR A 566 41.89 13.76 -7.80
CA THR A 566 41.79 15.21 -7.61
C THR A 566 40.57 15.76 -8.35
N VAL A 567 40.39 15.39 -9.62
CA VAL A 567 39.20 15.76 -10.42
C VAL A 567 37.95 15.15 -9.81
N VAL A 568 37.97 13.86 -9.47
CA VAL A 568 36.84 13.16 -8.85
C VAL A 568 36.46 13.80 -7.51
N LYS A 569 37.43 14.17 -6.65
CA LYS A 569 37.15 14.93 -5.42
C LYS A 569 36.53 16.29 -5.73
N GLY A 570 37.06 17.03 -6.70
CA GLY A 570 36.50 18.31 -7.15
C GLY A 570 35.05 18.21 -7.60
N LEU A 571 34.69 17.16 -8.36
CA LEU A 571 33.32 16.89 -8.79
C LEU A 571 32.38 16.65 -7.59
N TYR A 572 32.76 15.79 -6.63
CA TYR A 572 31.95 15.55 -5.42
C TYR A 572 31.82 16.80 -4.54
N GLN A 573 32.89 17.59 -4.37
CA GLN A 573 32.84 18.85 -3.62
C GLN A 573 31.97 19.91 -4.30
N ASN A 574 32.03 20.01 -5.63
CA ASN A 574 31.18 20.93 -6.38
C ASN A 574 29.70 20.56 -6.27
N PHE A 575 29.36 19.26 -6.37
CA PHE A 575 27.98 18.80 -6.15
C PHE A 575 27.44 19.24 -4.78
N LEU A 576 28.21 19.04 -3.70
CA LEU A 576 27.81 19.45 -2.35
C LEU A 576 27.66 20.97 -2.18
N LYS A 577 28.30 21.77 -3.03
CA LYS A 577 28.15 23.23 -3.09
C LYS A 577 26.94 23.67 -3.92
N THR A 578 26.65 22.98 -5.03
CA THR A 578 25.49 23.28 -5.91
C THR A 578 24.18 22.80 -5.32
N TYR A 579 24.19 21.67 -4.59
CA TYR A 579 23.00 21.01 -4.04
C TYR A 579 23.11 20.83 -2.51
N PRO A 580 23.24 21.92 -1.73
CA PRO A 580 23.57 21.85 -0.31
C PRO A 580 22.52 21.13 0.52
N ASP A 581 21.25 21.17 0.14
CA ASP A 581 20.13 20.61 0.92
C ASP A 581 19.47 19.40 0.25
N SER A 582 20.12 18.82 -0.77
CA SER A 582 19.56 17.67 -1.49
C SER A 582 19.52 16.40 -0.62
N PRO A 583 18.45 15.58 -0.68
CA PRO A 583 18.36 14.32 0.06
C PRO A 583 19.52 13.34 -0.17
N VAL A 584 20.17 13.37 -1.35
CA VAL A 584 21.31 12.48 -1.66
C VAL A 584 22.66 12.96 -1.09
N LYS A 585 22.70 14.10 -0.39
CA LYS A 585 23.89 14.69 0.24
C LYS A 585 24.68 13.67 1.06
N GLY A 586 24.00 12.83 1.86
CA GLY A 586 24.63 11.79 2.69
C GLY A 586 25.34 10.70 1.88
N THR A 587 24.80 10.33 0.71
CA THR A 587 25.46 9.38 -0.21
C THR A 587 26.71 10.00 -0.84
N VAL A 588 26.67 11.29 -1.13
CA VAL A 588 27.78 12.03 -1.74
C VAL A 588 28.91 12.29 -0.73
N THR A 589 28.61 12.70 0.50
CA THR A 589 29.62 12.85 1.56
C THR A 589 30.26 11.52 1.93
N ALA A 590 29.51 10.42 1.99
CA ALA A 590 30.06 9.09 2.23
C ALA A 590 31.04 8.65 1.12
N ARG A 591 30.73 8.91 -0.15
CA ARG A 591 31.63 8.63 -1.30
C ARG A 591 32.92 9.46 -1.22
N LEU A 592 32.82 10.75 -0.90
CA LEU A 592 33.98 11.63 -0.70
C LEU A 592 34.86 11.16 0.47
N ALA A 593 34.25 10.81 1.61
CA ALA A 593 34.97 10.30 2.78
C ALA A 593 35.65 8.95 2.51
N ALA A 594 35.05 8.08 1.69
CA ALA A 594 35.68 6.82 1.26
C ALA A 594 36.96 7.07 0.42
N ILE A 595 36.93 8.05 -0.49
CA ILE A 595 38.09 8.45 -1.30
C ILE A 595 39.22 9.00 -0.42
N GLU A 596 38.90 9.87 0.54
CA GLU A 596 39.89 10.44 1.46
C GLU A 596 40.48 9.37 2.41
N THR A 597 39.65 8.41 2.83
CA THR A 597 40.08 7.26 3.64
C THR A 597 41.01 6.35 2.83
N GLY A 598 40.67 6.02 1.58
CA GLY A 598 41.52 5.24 0.68
C GLY A 598 42.86 5.91 0.38
N LYS A 599 42.87 7.24 0.18
CA LYS A 599 44.11 8.01 0.01
C LYS A 599 45.01 7.96 1.26
N ARG A 600 44.41 8.05 2.47
CA ARG A 600 45.14 7.94 3.74
C ARG A 600 45.73 6.54 3.93
N GLN A 601 44.92 5.52 3.70
CA GLN A 601 45.29 4.10 3.78
C GLN A 601 46.45 3.74 2.83
N LYS A 602 46.39 4.22 1.58
CA LYS A 602 47.49 4.06 0.62
C LYS A 602 48.79 4.69 1.14
N MET A 603 48.72 5.92 1.64
CA MET A 603 49.89 6.65 2.15
C MET A 603 50.53 5.95 3.37
N GLU A 604 49.71 5.41 4.27
CA GLU A 604 50.16 4.66 5.45
C GLU A 604 50.85 3.34 5.07
N TRP A 605 50.32 2.65 4.05
CA TRP A 605 50.94 1.46 3.46
C TRP A 605 52.30 1.80 2.81
N GLU A 606 52.34 2.82 1.95
CA GLU A 606 53.57 3.27 1.28
C GLU A 606 54.67 3.70 2.28
N GLN A 607 54.30 4.42 3.35
CA GLN A 607 55.23 4.78 4.43
C GLN A 607 55.72 3.56 5.24
N THR A 608 54.88 2.55 5.42
CA THR A 608 55.23 1.32 6.13
C THR A 608 56.15 0.43 5.28
N LEU A 609 55.87 0.29 3.99
CA LEU A 609 56.79 -0.37 3.04
C LEU A 609 58.14 0.35 2.96
N ALA A 610 58.17 1.68 2.86
CA ALA A 610 59.42 2.43 2.81
C ALA A 610 60.30 2.21 4.06
N TYR A 611 59.69 2.18 5.25
CA TYR A 611 60.41 1.85 6.50
C TYR A 611 60.95 0.42 6.53
N ILE A 612 60.23 -0.53 5.93
CA ILE A 612 60.62 -1.95 5.86
C ILE A 612 61.67 -2.20 4.76
N GLN A 613 61.72 -1.38 3.72
CA GLN A 613 62.72 -1.46 2.65
C GLN A 613 64.07 -0.81 3.03
N ASP A 614 64.08 0.14 3.97
CA ASP A 614 65.30 0.76 4.47
C ASP A 614 66.12 -0.23 5.33
N SER A 615 67.24 -0.70 4.78
CA SER A 615 68.15 -1.66 5.41
C SER A 615 68.93 -1.10 6.60
N ARG A 616 68.77 0.18 6.95
CA ARG A 616 69.34 0.79 8.16
C ARG A 616 68.50 0.50 9.41
N ASN A 617 67.22 0.18 9.25
CA ASN A 617 66.36 -0.25 10.36
C ASN A 617 66.65 -1.71 10.71
N SER A 618 66.65 -2.07 12.00
CA SER A 618 66.92 -3.46 12.40
C SER A 618 65.80 -4.40 11.93
N ILE A 619 66.09 -5.70 11.81
CA ILE A 619 65.04 -6.67 11.46
C ILE A 619 63.90 -6.64 12.49
N PHE A 620 64.23 -6.55 13.78
CA PHE A 620 63.27 -6.47 14.89
C PHE A 620 62.32 -5.26 14.76
N ASP A 621 62.85 -4.07 14.45
CA ASP A 621 62.03 -2.87 14.26
C ASP A 621 61.11 -2.99 13.02
N ARG A 622 61.63 -3.56 11.94
CA ARG A 622 60.91 -3.77 10.68
C ARG A 622 59.78 -4.78 10.87
N THR A 623 60.02 -5.90 11.54
CA THR A 623 58.99 -6.89 11.88
C THR A 623 57.98 -6.32 12.87
N ALA A 624 58.41 -5.65 13.94
CA ALA A 624 57.51 -5.04 14.92
C ALA A 624 56.58 -3.98 14.30
N ARG A 625 57.06 -3.19 13.33
CA ARG A 625 56.22 -2.24 12.58
C ARG A 625 55.21 -2.94 11.69
N MET A 626 55.60 -3.99 10.96
CA MET A 626 54.65 -4.76 10.14
C MET A 626 53.62 -5.50 11.00
N ARG A 627 54.05 -6.11 12.12
CA ARG A 627 53.19 -6.80 13.07
C ARG A 627 52.09 -5.87 13.58
N ARG A 628 52.45 -4.65 13.99
CA ARG A 628 51.49 -3.59 14.36
C ARG A 628 50.55 -3.18 13.22
N TYR A 629 51.04 -3.10 11.97
CA TYR A 629 50.20 -2.78 10.81
C TYR A 629 49.21 -3.91 10.45
N VAL A 630 49.56 -5.17 10.73
CA VAL A 630 48.63 -6.32 10.59
C VAL A 630 47.64 -6.39 11.76
N GLU A 631 48.08 -6.10 12.99
CA GLU A 631 47.24 -6.02 14.19
C GLU A 631 46.12 -4.97 14.11
N THR A 632 46.35 -3.83 13.43
CA THR A 632 45.31 -2.81 13.19
C THR A 632 44.25 -3.21 12.16
N ASN A 633 44.28 -4.46 11.68
CA ASN A 633 43.39 -5.03 10.65
C ASN A 633 43.38 -4.19 9.35
N PRO A 634 44.47 -4.26 8.57
CA PRO A 634 44.70 -3.34 7.46
C PRO A 634 43.65 -3.51 6.34
N PRO A 635 43.53 -2.52 5.45
CA PRO A 635 42.56 -2.52 4.36
C PRO A 635 42.67 -3.78 3.51
N GLN A 636 41.54 -4.29 3.00
CA GLN A 636 41.51 -5.55 2.25
C GLN A 636 42.47 -5.57 1.04
N ALA A 637 42.74 -4.41 0.43
CA ALA A 637 43.70 -4.26 -0.67
C ALA A 637 45.17 -4.49 -0.28
N TYR A 638 45.54 -4.37 0.99
CA TYR A 638 46.92 -4.52 1.50
C TYR A 638 47.09 -5.69 2.47
N ARG A 639 45.99 -6.25 2.99
CA ARG A 639 46.02 -7.27 4.06
C ARG A 639 46.80 -8.52 3.68
N LYS A 640 46.68 -9.02 2.44
CA LYS A 640 47.41 -10.21 1.99
C LYS A 640 48.90 -9.93 1.96
N ASP A 641 49.30 -8.89 1.23
CA ASP A 641 50.69 -8.47 1.06
C ASP A 641 51.36 -8.17 2.41
N ALA A 642 50.63 -7.56 3.35
CA ALA A 642 51.09 -7.31 4.72
C ALA A 642 51.32 -8.60 5.52
N GLN A 643 50.44 -9.60 5.37
CA GLN A 643 50.60 -10.91 6.02
C GLN A 643 51.74 -11.73 5.43
N GLU A 644 51.89 -11.75 4.10
CA GLU A 644 52.99 -12.44 3.42
C GLU A 644 54.36 -11.79 3.73
N LEU A 645 54.41 -10.46 3.78
CA LEU A 645 55.61 -9.72 4.18
C LEU A 645 55.92 -9.87 5.68
N LEU A 646 54.91 -9.94 6.55
CA LEU A 646 55.11 -10.26 7.97
C LEU A 646 55.71 -11.66 8.15
N ALA A 647 55.15 -12.68 7.51
CA ALA A 647 55.66 -14.05 7.61
C ALA A 647 57.11 -14.17 7.11
N TRP A 648 57.48 -13.43 6.04
CA TRP A 648 58.87 -13.35 5.58
C TRP A 648 59.78 -12.65 6.61
N LEU A 649 59.35 -11.53 7.18
CA LEU A 649 60.10 -10.80 8.21
C LEU A 649 60.30 -11.63 9.48
N GLU A 650 59.31 -12.42 9.91
CA GLU A 650 59.38 -13.28 11.09
C GLU A 650 60.34 -14.47 10.88
N VAL A 651 60.41 -15.03 9.67
CA VAL A 651 61.42 -16.03 9.31
C VAL A 651 62.84 -15.44 9.34
N GLU A 652 63.03 -14.18 8.93
CA GLU A 652 64.34 -13.53 8.97
C GLU A 652 64.73 -13.11 10.40
N GLU A 653 63.78 -12.64 11.21
CA GLU A 653 63.93 -12.37 12.65
C GLU A 653 64.39 -13.65 13.38
N ALA A 654 63.76 -14.79 13.09
CA ALA A 654 64.10 -16.09 13.68
C ALA A 654 65.53 -16.56 13.35
N LYS A 655 66.03 -16.34 12.12
CA LYS A 655 67.42 -16.67 11.75
C LYS A 655 68.44 -15.87 12.56
N VAL A 656 68.18 -14.58 12.78
CA VAL A 656 69.06 -13.71 13.57
C VAL A 656 69.08 -14.17 15.03
N LEU A 657 67.90 -14.46 15.61
CA LEU A 657 67.79 -15.02 16.97
C LEU A 657 68.52 -16.37 17.10
N GLN A 658 68.34 -17.29 16.15
CA GLN A 658 69.04 -18.57 16.12
C GLN A 658 70.57 -18.40 16.07
N THR A 659 71.05 -17.43 15.27
CA THR A 659 72.49 -17.13 15.15
C THR A 659 73.05 -16.59 16.47
N LEU A 660 72.32 -15.70 17.15
CA LEU A 660 72.70 -15.18 18.46
C LEU A 660 72.72 -16.28 19.54
N GLN A 661 71.71 -17.16 19.55
CA GLN A 661 71.64 -18.30 20.49
C GLN A 661 72.76 -19.32 20.25
N GLN A 662 73.15 -19.57 19.00
CA GLN A 662 74.32 -20.40 18.67
C GLN A 662 75.62 -19.78 19.15
N GLN A 663 75.80 -18.45 19.00
CA GLN A 663 76.97 -17.75 19.52
C GLN A 663 77.03 -17.78 21.05
N GLN A 664 75.89 -17.60 21.73
CA GLN A 664 75.80 -17.71 23.20
C GLN A 664 76.16 -19.11 23.70
N SER A 665 75.52 -20.15 23.16
CA SER A 665 75.79 -21.53 23.60
C SER A 665 77.24 -21.99 23.32
N LEU A 666 77.87 -21.51 22.25
CA LEU A 666 79.30 -21.73 21.99
C LEU A 666 80.21 -21.01 23.02
N MET A 667 79.84 -19.80 23.44
CA MET A 667 80.58 -19.05 24.48
C MET A 667 80.43 -19.70 25.86
N GLU A 668 79.23 -20.18 26.19
CA GLU A 668 78.94 -20.92 27.42
C GLU A 668 79.77 -22.21 27.48
N GLN A 669 79.75 -23.05 26.44
CA GLN A 669 80.59 -24.25 26.35
C GLN A 669 82.09 -23.96 26.50
N GLN A 670 82.58 -22.86 25.90
CA GLN A 670 83.97 -22.44 26.05
C GLN A 670 84.30 -21.98 27.48
N GLN A 671 83.36 -21.38 28.20
CA GLN A 671 83.53 -21.00 29.60
C GLN A 671 83.49 -22.23 30.52
N GLU A 672 82.48 -23.10 30.41
CA GLU A 672 82.34 -24.32 31.20
C GLU A 672 83.61 -25.19 31.13
N LYS A 673 84.15 -25.36 29.91
CA LYS A 673 85.39 -26.12 29.68
C LYS A 673 86.61 -25.47 30.34
N ARG A 674 86.74 -24.13 30.32
CA ARG A 674 87.80 -23.41 31.04
C ARG A 674 87.68 -23.61 32.55
N GLU A 675 86.47 -23.52 33.10
CA GLU A 675 86.20 -23.75 34.52
C GLU A 675 86.42 -25.21 34.94
N GLN A 676 86.13 -26.18 34.07
CA GLN A 676 86.43 -27.59 34.30
C GLN A 676 87.95 -27.85 34.36
N LEU A 677 88.72 -27.31 33.41
CA LEU A 677 90.18 -27.43 33.39
C LEU A 677 90.82 -26.76 34.62
N GLU A 678 90.33 -25.59 35.04
CA GLU A 678 90.87 -24.93 36.25
C GLU A 678 90.52 -25.68 37.54
N ARG A 679 89.31 -26.27 37.64
CA ARG A 679 88.97 -27.17 38.76
C ARG A 679 89.94 -28.35 38.85
N MET A 680 90.30 -28.97 37.71
CA MET A 680 91.31 -30.04 37.68
C MET A 680 92.71 -29.56 38.09
N ARG A 681 93.17 -28.40 37.60
CA ARG A 681 94.45 -27.79 38.01
C ARG A 681 94.51 -27.54 39.51
N VAL A 682 93.47 -26.94 40.09
CA VAL A 682 93.38 -26.67 41.54
C VAL A 682 93.41 -27.95 42.36
N GLU A 683 92.74 -29.02 41.91
CA GLU A 683 92.80 -30.32 42.58
C GLU A 683 94.21 -30.94 42.52
N ILE A 684 94.91 -30.85 41.38
CA ILE A 684 96.29 -31.34 41.24
C ILE A 684 97.25 -30.51 42.11
N ARG A 685 97.16 -29.18 42.10
CA ARG A 685 97.93 -28.29 43.00
C ARG A 685 97.73 -28.68 44.48
N LYS A 686 96.49 -28.95 44.89
CA LYS A 686 96.15 -29.40 46.26
C LYS A 686 96.75 -30.77 46.60
N LYS A 687 96.83 -31.70 45.64
CA LYS A 687 97.49 -33.00 45.83
C LYS A 687 99.03 -32.88 45.84
N LEU A 688 99.59 -31.99 45.04
CA LEU A 688 101.04 -31.76 44.93
C LEU A 688 101.63 -31.07 46.17
N SER A 689 100.90 -30.19 46.87
CA SER A 689 101.41 -29.54 48.09
C SER A 689 101.77 -30.52 49.21
N ALA A 690 101.10 -31.68 49.27
CA ALA A 690 101.41 -32.76 50.20
C ALA A 690 102.75 -33.47 49.92
N THR A 691 103.39 -33.22 48.76
CA THR A 691 104.61 -33.93 48.31
C THR A 691 105.91 -33.37 48.88
N LYS A 692 105.84 -32.53 49.93
CA LYS A 692 106.99 -31.96 50.68
C LYS A 692 108.05 -31.29 49.78
N GLY A 693 107.61 -30.70 48.66
CA GLY A 693 108.49 -29.99 47.72
C GLY A 693 109.19 -30.88 46.69
N ARG A 694 108.88 -32.18 46.57
CA ARG A 694 109.38 -33.00 45.46
C ARG A 694 108.99 -32.37 44.12
N TYR A 695 107.71 -32.06 43.96
CA TYR A 695 107.13 -31.52 42.74
C TYR A 695 106.78 -30.04 42.90
N LEU A 696 107.27 -29.19 42.00
CA LEU A 696 107.11 -27.74 42.06
C LEU A 696 106.51 -27.20 40.75
N GLU A 697 105.41 -26.45 40.82
CA GLU A 697 104.82 -25.79 39.64
C GLU A 697 105.65 -24.56 39.23
N ARG A 698 106.46 -24.69 38.17
CA ARG A 698 107.32 -23.65 37.59
C ARG A 698 107.57 -23.93 36.10
N PRO A 699 107.14 -23.05 35.17
CA PRO A 699 106.10 -22.02 35.30
C PRO A 699 104.70 -22.66 35.50
N ALA A 700 103.63 -21.88 35.37
CA ALA A 700 102.25 -22.38 35.46
C ALA A 700 102.00 -23.58 34.53
N ASP A 701 101.18 -24.52 34.99
CA ASP A 701 100.87 -25.82 34.35
C ASP A 701 102.06 -26.78 34.12
N CYS A 702 103.28 -26.42 34.57
CA CYS A 702 104.48 -27.22 34.41
C CYS A 702 105.06 -27.63 35.76
N ILE A 703 105.19 -28.93 36.00
CA ILE A 703 105.61 -29.49 37.29
C ILE A 703 107.03 -30.04 37.19
N PHE A 704 107.98 -29.34 37.80
CA PHE A 704 109.37 -29.79 37.92
C PHE A 704 109.50 -30.81 39.05
N ASP A 705 109.99 -32.02 38.75
CA ASP A 705 110.37 -33.01 39.76
C ASP A 705 111.82 -32.80 40.19
N THR A 706 112.00 -32.36 41.44
CA THR A 706 113.32 -32.11 42.02
C THR A 706 114.19 -33.37 42.18
N GLN A 707 113.61 -34.58 42.10
CA GLN A 707 114.36 -35.83 42.11
C GLN A 707 114.89 -36.18 40.70
N THR A 708 114.00 -36.41 39.73
CA THR A 708 114.41 -36.77 38.35
C THR A 708 115.01 -35.61 37.54
N LYS A 709 114.85 -34.37 37.99
CA LYS A 709 115.16 -33.12 37.28
C LYS A 709 114.34 -32.90 35.99
N LEU A 710 113.30 -33.70 35.76
CA LEU A 710 112.43 -33.57 34.59
C LEU A 710 111.24 -32.64 34.88
N THR A 711 110.77 -31.93 33.86
CA THR A 711 109.55 -31.12 33.93
C THR A 711 108.40 -31.83 33.24
N TRP A 712 107.26 -31.94 33.91
CA TRP A 712 106.07 -32.67 33.48
C TRP A 712 104.89 -31.73 33.23
N ALA A 713 104.02 -32.04 32.27
CA ALA A 713 102.75 -31.33 32.15
C ALA A 713 101.84 -31.64 33.36
N MET A 714 101.21 -30.63 33.95
CA MET A 714 100.30 -30.80 35.09
C MET A 714 99.07 -31.63 34.71
N LEU A 715 98.38 -31.23 33.64
CA LEU A 715 97.31 -32.02 33.02
C LEU A 715 97.90 -32.94 31.95
N ASP A 716 97.32 -34.13 31.79
CA ASP A 716 97.65 -35.05 30.70
C ASP A 716 96.66 -34.92 29.53
N SER A 717 96.93 -35.65 28.44
CA SER A 717 96.10 -35.58 27.24
C SER A 717 94.64 -35.96 27.46
N SER A 718 94.33 -36.84 28.43
CA SER A 718 92.95 -37.21 28.79
C SER A 718 92.17 -36.01 29.32
N ALA A 719 92.78 -35.19 30.17
CA ALA A 719 92.17 -33.95 30.67
C ALA A 719 92.16 -32.83 29.61
N MET A 720 93.20 -32.71 28.78
CA MET A 720 93.34 -31.61 27.83
C MET A 720 92.60 -31.79 26.50
N ALA A 721 92.48 -33.03 26.01
CA ALA A 721 91.87 -33.35 24.72
C ALA A 721 90.51 -34.06 24.83
N GLU A 722 90.09 -34.46 26.04
CA GLU A 722 88.82 -35.16 26.35
C GLU A 722 88.59 -36.49 25.61
N GLN A 723 89.58 -36.95 24.84
CA GLN A 723 89.59 -38.20 24.11
C GLN A 723 90.93 -38.90 24.33
N CYS A 724 90.90 -40.23 24.49
CA CYS A 724 92.11 -41.04 24.42
C CYS A 724 92.62 -41.09 22.98
N MET A 725 93.91 -41.38 22.81
CA MET A 725 94.61 -41.20 21.53
C MET A 725 95.48 -42.40 21.19
N ASN A 726 95.52 -42.76 19.90
CA ASN A 726 96.46 -43.76 19.38
C ASN A 726 97.89 -43.23 19.40
N TYR A 727 98.88 -44.11 19.26
CA TYR A 727 100.29 -43.75 19.45
C TYR A 727 100.78 -42.66 18.48
N LYS A 728 100.30 -42.68 17.24
CA LYS A 728 100.59 -41.64 16.23
C LYS A 728 100.04 -40.27 16.66
N THR A 729 98.80 -40.22 17.14
CA THR A 729 98.14 -39.01 17.62
C THR A 729 98.79 -38.51 18.91
N ALA A 730 99.18 -39.40 19.81
CA ALA A 730 99.98 -39.10 21.00
C ALA A 730 101.31 -38.40 20.66
N ALA A 731 102.06 -38.94 19.70
CA ALA A 731 103.32 -38.35 19.25
C ALA A 731 103.13 -36.98 18.56
N MET A 732 101.98 -36.73 17.90
CA MET A 732 101.65 -35.43 17.30
C MET A 732 101.17 -34.40 18.34
N TYR A 733 100.27 -34.80 19.26
CA TYR A 733 99.77 -33.97 20.36
C TYR A 733 100.92 -33.36 21.16
N VAL A 734 101.88 -34.21 21.57
CA VAL A 734 103.06 -33.77 22.32
C VAL A 734 103.90 -32.75 21.54
N LYS A 735 104.17 -32.99 20.26
CA LYS A 735 104.91 -32.04 19.38
C LYS A 735 104.17 -30.72 19.16
N SER A 736 102.85 -30.70 19.31
CA SER A 736 102.02 -29.49 19.21
C SER A 736 101.86 -28.72 20.53
N LEU A 737 102.28 -29.33 21.66
CA LEU A 737 102.03 -28.82 23.00
C LEU A 737 102.88 -27.56 23.27
N LYS A 738 102.25 -26.55 23.88
CA LYS A 738 102.87 -25.25 24.23
C LYS A 738 102.74 -24.88 25.72
N THR A 739 102.47 -25.87 26.58
CA THR A 739 102.24 -25.67 28.01
C THR A 739 103.43 -24.98 28.68
N GLY A 740 103.16 -23.98 29.51
CA GLY A 740 104.19 -23.14 30.14
C GLY A 740 105.04 -22.29 29.19
N GLY A 741 104.71 -22.24 27.89
CA GLY A 741 105.55 -21.62 26.85
C GLY A 741 106.63 -22.55 26.27
N TYR A 742 106.76 -23.78 26.78
CA TYR A 742 107.72 -24.76 26.28
C TYR A 742 107.20 -25.51 25.04
N THR A 743 108.09 -25.81 24.09
CA THR A 743 107.79 -26.53 22.83
C THR A 743 108.63 -27.80 22.64
N ASP A 744 109.49 -28.12 23.59
CA ASP A 744 110.42 -29.27 23.60
C ASP A 744 109.86 -30.49 24.35
N TRP A 745 108.53 -30.55 24.47
CA TRP A 745 107.82 -31.68 25.05
C TRP A 745 108.05 -32.96 24.25
N ARG A 746 108.21 -34.08 24.97
CA ARG A 746 108.36 -35.44 24.42
C ARG A 746 107.51 -36.46 25.17
N LEU A 747 107.36 -37.63 24.55
CA LEU A 747 106.90 -38.81 25.25
C LEU A 747 107.92 -39.19 26.34
N PRO A 748 107.47 -39.62 27.52
CA PRO A 748 108.35 -40.11 28.58
C PRO A 748 108.87 -41.50 28.24
N LYS A 749 109.92 -41.95 28.91
CA LYS A 749 110.33 -43.37 28.93
C LYS A 749 109.52 -44.12 29.98
N PRO A 750 109.32 -45.44 29.89
CA PRO A 750 108.60 -46.21 30.92
C PRO A 750 109.17 -46.00 32.32
N ASN A 751 110.50 -46.01 32.47
CA ASN A 751 111.12 -45.81 33.78
C ASN A 751 110.88 -44.40 34.35
N GLU A 752 110.74 -43.37 33.50
CA GLU A 752 110.46 -41.99 33.94
C GLU A 752 109.03 -41.90 34.52
N LEU A 753 108.05 -42.57 33.91
CA LEU A 753 106.68 -42.66 34.45
C LEU A 753 106.59 -43.50 35.72
N LEU A 754 107.30 -44.64 35.79
CA LEU A 754 107.29 -45.50 36.97
C LEU A 754 107.85 -44.77 38.20
N VAL A 755 108.92 -43.98 38.04
CA VAL A 755 109.55 -43.18 39.11
C VAL A 755 108.66 -42.04 39.61
N ILE A 756 107.81 -41.45 38.76
CA ILE A 756 106.85 -40.45 39.27
C ILE A 756 105.62 -41.09 39.92
N TYR A 757 105.20 -42.28 39.50
CA TYR A 757 103.95 -42.89 39.99
C TYR A 757 104.08 -43.88 41.16
N ASN A 758 105.19 -44.62 41.26
CA ASN A 758 105.40 -45.59 42.34
C ASN A 758 106.19 -44.97 43.52
N ASP A 759 107.26 -44.23 43.24
CA ASP A 759 108.16 -43.72 44.29
C ASP A 759 107.48 -42.62 45.12
N ARG A 760 107.66 -42.67 46.45
CA ARG A 760 106.99 -41.76 47.37
C ARG A 760 107.85 -40.52 47.68
N PRO A 761 107.29 -39.29 47.67
CA PRO A 761 105.91 -38.94 47.29
C PRO A 761 105.65 -39.11 45.79
N ALA A 762 104.50 -39.68 45.44
CA ALA A 762 104.12 -39.96 44.05
C ALA A 762 103.32 -38.81 43.42
N PHE A 763 103.39 -38.69 42.10
CA PHE A 763 102.65 -37.72 41.30
C PHE A 763 101.15 -38.12 41.23
N PRO A 764 100.21 -37.17 41.31
CA PRO A 764 98.78 -37.45 41.15
C PRO A 764 98.42 -38.04 39.77
N ALA A 765 98.05 -39.31 39.72
CA ALA A 765 97.45 -39.91 38.54
C ALA A 765 96.06 -39.29 38.26
N ALA A 766 95.79 -38.93 37.01
CA ALA A 766 94.54 -38.27 36.60
C ALA A 766 93.51 -39.24 35.99
N GLY A 767 93.54 -40.52 36.39
CA GLY A 767 92.51 -41.51 36.06
C GLY A 767 92.70 -42.29 34.76
N ALA A 768 93.69 -41.96 33.91
CA ALA A 768 93.98 -42.73 32.70
C ALA A 768 94.36 -44.20 33.04
N PRO A 769 93.94 -45.19 32.21
CA PRO A 769 94.23 -46.60 32.47
C PRO A 769 95.69 -46.98 32.17
N TRP A 770 96.29 -46.35 31.16
CA TRP A 770 97.72 -46.41 30.85
C TRP A 770 98.19 -45.15 30.13
N TYR A 771 99.50 -44.94 30.15
CA TYR A 771 100.20 -43.86 29.47
C TYR A 771 101.18 -44.38 28.41
N TRP A 772 101.22 -43.70 27.26
CA TRP A 772 102.21 -43.94 26.21
C TRP A 772 103.62 -43.54 26.61
N THR A 773 104.62 -44.22 26.05
CA THR A 773 106.04 -43.92 26.25
C THR A 773 106.78 -43.87 24.92
N SER A 774 108.02 -43.38 24.91
CA SER A 774 108.88 -43.30 23.71
C SER A 774 109.44 -44.66 23.24
N GLU A 775 109.24 -45.75 23.96
CA GLU A 775 109.80 -47.06 23.66
C GLU A 775 108.85 -47.87 22.75
N VAL A 776 109.06 -47.78 21.44
CA VAL A 776 108.46 -48.67 20.41
C VAL A 776 109.45 -49.79 20.08
N PHE A 777 108.97 -51.01 19.92
CA PHE A 777 109.77 -52.17 19.50
C PHE A 777 108.98 -53.09 18.56
N SER A 778 109.69 -53.95 17.83
CA SER A 778 109.08 -54.95 16.93
C SER A 778 108.92 -56.29 17.64
N ALA A 779 107.68 -56.72 17.84
CA ALA A 779 107.33 -58.05 18.33
C ALA A 779 106.95 -58.94 17.14
N ALA A 780 107.95 -59.65 16.60
CA ALA A 780 107.86 -60.33 15.30
C ALA A 780 107.40 -59.36 14.19
N TRP A 781 106.26 -59.61 13.55
CA TRP A 781 105.75 -58.83 12.42
C TRP A 781 104.95 -57.58 12.80
N HIS A 782 104.68 -57.34 14.09
CA HIS A 782 103.91 -56.20 14.58
C HIS A 782 104.77 -55.26 15.43
N GLN A 783 104.56 -53.96 15.31
CA GLN A 783 105.12 -52.99 16.25
C GLN A 783 104.26 -52.95 17.52
N LYS A 784 104.90 -52.85 18.68
CA LYS A 784 104.26 -52.59 19.97
C LYS A 784 104.95 -51.44 20.67
N VAL A 785 104.24 -50.82 21.62
CA VAL A 785 104.78 -49.78 22.48
C VAL A 785 104.82 -50.29 23.91
N ASN A 786 105.93 -50.07 24.61
CA ASN A 786 105.96 -50.14 26.06
C ASN A 786 105.08 -49.01 26.62
N THR A 787 104.06 -49.37 27.38
CA THR A 787 103.20 -48.43 28.11
C THR A 787 103.44 -48.58 29.61
N VAL A 788 103.01 -47.59 30.38
CA VAL A 788 102.93 -47.71 31.85
C VAL A 788 101.47 -47.72 32.24
N LYS A 789 101.02 -48.89 32.74
CA LYS A 789 99.62 -49.22 33.05
C LYS A 789 99.43 -49.32 34.55
N ARG A 790 98.23 -48.97 35.03
CA ARG A 790 97.84 -49.16 36.42
C ARG A 790 97.24 -50.56 36.65
N THR A 791 97.67 -51.24 37.70
CA THR A 791 97.12 -52.55 38.11
C THR A 791 95.85 -52.39 38.96
N ALA A 792 95.17 -53.50 39.28
CA ALA A 792 93.99 -53.48 40.15
C ALA A 792 94.33 -53.10 41.60
N GLU A 793 95.54 -53.46 42.04
CA GLU A 793 96.14 -53.14 43.34
C GLU A 793 96.58 -51.66 43.41
N GLY A 794 96.56 -50.96 42.28
CA GLY A 794 96.74 -49.52 42.19
C GLY A 794 98.18 -49.06 41.98
N THR A 795 99.15 -49.98 41.93
CA THR A 795 100.54 -49.76 41.48
C THR A 795 100.61 -49.56 39.96
N TRP A 796 101.78 -49.15 39.47
CA TRP A 796 102.04 -48.99 38.03
C TRP A 796 103.15 -49.92 37.56
N GLU A 797 102.95 -50.53 36.40
CA GLU A 797 103.87 -51.51 35.78
C GLU A 797 104.05 -51.26 34.28
N LYS A 798 105.02 -51.94 33.66
CA LYS A 798 105.17 -51.93 32.20
C LYS A 798 104.18 -52.90 31.56
N ALA A 799 103.47 -52.46 30.53
CA ALA A 799 102.59 -53.30 29.73
C ALA A 799 102.77 -53.02 28.23
N GLU A 800 102.66 -54.05 27.39
CA GLU A 800 102.76 -53.90 25.93
C GLU A 800 101.40 -53.57 25.31
N MET A 801 101.31 -52.52 24.49
CA MET A 801 100.09 -52.19 23.74
C MET A 801 100.36 -52.07 22.25
N ASP A 802 99.36 -52.36 21.43
CA ASP A 802 99.36 -52.08 19.99
C ASP A 802 99.20 -50.57 19.73
N LEU A 803 99.83 -50.05 18.67
CA LEU A 803 99.88 -48.61 18.36
C LEU A 803 98.50 -47.99 18.12
N GLU A 804 97.51 -48.75 17.68
CA GLU A 804 96.15 -48.25 17.40
C GLU A 804 95.20 -48.28 18.61
N GLN A 805 95.66 -48.75 19.77
CA GLN A 805 94.86 -48.70 21.00
C GLN A 805 94.70 -47.27 21.54
N CYS A 806 93.79 -47.08 22.50
CA CYS A 806 93.42 -45.75 23.00
C CYS A 806 94.09 -45.47 24.36
N GLY A 807 95.17 -44.68 24.38
CA GLY A 807 95.93 -44.35 25.60
C GLY A 807 96.01 -42.86 25.90
N ALA A 808 96.56 -42.51 27.07
CA ALA A 808 96.81 -41.12 27.47
C ALA A 808 98.30 -40.75 27.37
N VAL A 809 98.61 -39.46 27.47
CA VAL A 809 99.98 -38.95 27.47
C VAL A 809 100.19 -37.92 28.58
N ARG A 810 101.11 -38.22 29.50
CA ARG A 810 101.72 -37.22 30.38
C ARG A 810 103.04 -36.78 29.75
N ALA A 811 103.01 -35.63 29.10
CA ALA A 811 104.18 -35.08 28.41
C ALA A 811 105.29 -34.71 29.41
N VAL A 812 106.54 -34.92 29.01
CA VAL A 812 107.73 -34.59 29.79
C VAL A 812 108.73 -33.80 28.94
N ARG A 813 109.56 -32.99 29.58
CA ARG A 813 110.72 -32.31 28.97
C ARG A 813 111.90 -32.31 29.98
N PRO A 814 113.14 -32.05 29.52
CA PRO A 814 114.30 -31.87 30.40
C PRO A 814 114.21 -30.66 31.34
#